data_AF-A0A3D4YH37-F1
#
_entry.id   AF-A0A3D4YH37-F1
#
_cell.length_a   1.000
_cell.length_b   1.000
_cell.length_c   1.000
_cell.angle_alpha   90.00
_cell.angle_beta   90.00
_cell.angle_gamma   90.00
#
_symmetry.space_group_name_H-M   'P 1'
#
loop_
_entity.id
_entity.type
_entity.pdbx_description
1 polymer ?
#
loop_
_entity_poly.entity_id
_entity_poly.type
_entity_poly.pdbx_seq_one_letter_code
_entity_poly.pdbx_strand_id
1 'polypeptide(L)'
;MNHSVLKGTGYVLVHVPGMVMHHGTTQTTERSAHPDSDYLKELPKHIRSYEDCLAYPPNQTYIGNLSIEELSDIEEPWFDKKTEHPSRFGPFGEVMPEDEFAVLMQICDAFDLVHLDKEFVQTAKPKLEAHPLITAAMLSLIKEGQEPEVIRRQVEEEHAQPVIVGDKLVGYVKRAHDVDVNLSAHVIFENLVSKASEVLTILHLLKQSGVDPNDVDYVIDCSEEACGDMNQRGGGNFAKAAAEIAGLLNATGSDTRAFCAGPAHAIVEAASLVKAGAFKNVIVAGGGCTAKLGMNGKDHVRKGLPILEDCLGGFAALISENDGVNPEINLEIIGRHTVGTGSSPQAVIESLVTNPLTAAGMKITDVDKYSPEMQNPDITKPAGAGDVPEANYKMIAALGVKLGQLERAELPAFVKNHGLRGFAPTQGHIPSGVPYLGFARESMLAGRTKNAMIIGKGSLFLGRMTNQFDGISFFLQKNTKKEASSGVSASAVITAMPVIGVAIPDSELGEEMVRSAVASAGKNGYKAVLIEGDACLKRMDEMLIAGEIDAAVAAHNPFPVGVATVGRIATPALGREMFLATTTGTSATDRVEAMVRNAIAGIIAAKTCGIEDPTVGIANVEGGRQCERILQTLSENGYSLRFADSARADGGILMRGNDLLQGSADVMVMDTLTGNLMMKVLSAFTTGGGIESVGYGYGPGIGEDYEKRILIVSRASGAAVIANAIEYAAQTVRGDLLTIARCEYAKAKKAGLQKLIDESKQRSPGGPPVAAKAIAPPKETCTEEIHGIEVMELDEAVEALWSEGIYAESGMGCTGPVLMINDARIEQAKAILQKKGYVH
;
A
#
# COMPACT_ATOMS: atom_id res chain seq x y z
N MET A 1 -7.96 -4.35 6.33
CA MET A 1 -7.42 -3.14 5.65
C MET A 1 -5.90 -3.15 5.71
N ASN A 2 -5.24 -3.32 4.56
CA ASN A 2 -3.80 -3.45 4.48
C ASN A 2 -3.16 -2.07 4.24
N HIS A 3 -2.62 -1.42 5.28
CA HIS A 3 -1.87 -0.17 5.14
C HIS A 3 -0.48 -0.44 4.55
N SER A 4 0.00 0.41 3.64
CA SER A 4 1.41 0.38 3.21
C SER A 4 2.35 0.63 4.39
N VAL A 5 3.58 0.13 4.31
CA VAL A 5 4.55 0.22 5.41
C VAL A 5 5.80 0.99 5.02
N LEU A 6 6.39 1.66 6.01
CA LEU A 6 7.72 2.25 5.92
C LEU A 6 8.77 1.15 6.16
N LYS A 7 9.27 0.55 5.09
CA LYS A 7 10.15 -0.62 5.15
C LYS A 7 11.60 -0.29 5.40
N GLY A 8 12.06 0.89 4.99
CA GLY A 8 13.43 1.34 5.19
C GLY A 8 13.60 2.83 4.91
N THR A 9 14.74 3.38 5.34
CA THR A 9 15.13 4.77 5.13
C THR A 9 16.62 4.86 4.83
N GLY A 10 17.04 5.90 4.09
CA GLY A 10 18.45 6.25 3.90
C GLY A 10 18.65 7.76 3.96
N TYR A 11 19.75 8.21 4.54
CA TYR A 11 20.06 9.61 4.85
C TYR A 11 21.50 9.94 4.49
N VAL A 12 21.72 11.09 3.84
CA VAL A 12 23.07 11.56 3.55
C VAL A 12 23.22 13.03 3.90
N LEU A 13 24.43 13.39 4.31
CA LEU A 13 24.92 14.76 4.32
C LEU A 13 26.17 14.81 3.45
N VAL A 14 26.24 15.75 2.52
CA VAL A 14 27.47 15.99 1.76
C VAL A 14 28.03 17.33 2.21
N HIS A 15 29.17 17.32 2.88
CA HIS A 15 29.83 18.55 3.33
C HIS A 15 30.50 19.23 2.14
N VAL A 16 30.04 20.43 1.78
CA VAL A 16 30.41 21.13 0.54
C VAL A 16 30.84 22.60 0.78
N PRO A 17 31.95 22.81 1.51
CA PRO A 17 32.41 24.15 1.88
C PRO A 17 32.72 25.04 0.67
N GLY A 18 33.31 24.50 -0.40
CA GLY A 18 33.52 25.21 -1.66
C GLY A 18 32.20 25.64 -2.28
N MET A 19 31.21 24.75 -2.33
CA MET A 19 29.90 25.09 -2.90
C MET A 19 29.14 26.15 -2.11
N VAL A 20 29.26 26.17 -0.78
CA VAL A 20 28.70 27.25 0.05
C VAL A 20 29.27 28.60 -0.37
N MET A 21 30.58 28.68 -0.56
CA MET A 21 31.24 29.93 -0.92
C MET A 21 30.83 30.41 -2.31
N HIS A 22 30.65 29.49 -3.26
CA HIS A 22 30.57 29.84 -4.69
C HIS A 22 29.22 29.66 -5.36
N HIS A 23 28.31 28.86 -4.80
CA HIS A 23 27.05 28.48 -5.45
C HIS A 23 25.79 28.76 -4.62
N GLY A 24 25.91 29.01 -3.31
CA GLY A 24 24.78 29.42 -2.47
C GLY A 24 24.14 30.73 -2.94
N THR A 25 22.79 30.80 -3.01
CA THR A 25 22.09 31.97 -3.57
C THR A 25 22.40 33.26 -2.80
N THR A 26 22.58 33.18 -1.48
CA THR A 26 22.96 34.34 -0.66
C THR A 26 24.33 34.89 -1.07
N GLN A 27 25.30 34.01 -1.33
CA GLN A 27 26.67 34.33 -1.67
C GLN A 27 26.77 34.82 -3.12
N THR A 28 26.10 34.16 -4.06
CA THR A 28 26.11 34.53 -5.48
C THR A 28 25.38 35.85 -5.72
N THR A 29 24.25 36.08 -5.04
CA THR A 29 23.52 37.36 -5.09
C THR A 29 24.34 38.49 -4.47
N GLU A 30 24.93 38.28 -3.30
CA GLU A 30 25.79 39.29 -2.66
C GLU A 30 27.00 39.62 -3.54
N ARG A 31 27.65 38.61 -4.12
CA ARG A 31 28.82 38.83 -4.99
C ARG A 31 28.47 39.62 -6.25
N SER A 32 27.28 39.40 -6.80
CA SER A 32 26.78 40.12 -7.97
C SER A 32 26.41 41.58 -7.64
N ALA A 33 25.82 41.82 -6.47
CA ALA A 33 25.39 43.17 -6.06
C ALA A 33 26.51 44.00 -5.40
N HIS A 34 27.33 43.36 -4.56
CA HIS A 34 28.32 43.94 -3.65
C HIS A 34 29.57 43.04 -3.54
N PRO A 35 30.39 42.94 -4.60
CA PRO A 35 31.55 42.03 -4.64
C PRO A 35 32.57 42.25 -3.51
N ASP A 36 32.69 43.49 -3.02
CA ASP A 36 33.60 43.87 -1.94
C ASP A 36 32.96 43.90 -0.55
N SER A 37 31.77 43.28 -0.38
CA SER A 37 31.07 43.28 0.91
C SER A 37 31.91 42.66 2.03
N ASP A 38 31.78 43.22 3.24
CA ASP A 38 32.45 42.70 4.43
C ASP A 38 32.03 41.25 4.72
N TYR A 39 30.79 40.89 4.40
CA TYR A 39 30.29 39.53 4.50
C TYR A 39 31.14 38.54 3.68
N LEU A 40 31.37 38.82 2.39
CA LEU A 40 32.12 37.91 1.52
C LEU A 40 33.59 37.80 1.92
N LYS A 41 34.17 38.87 2.47
CA LYS A 41 35.56 38.88 2.98
C LYS A 41 35.71 38.04 4.26
N GLU A 42 34.72 38.10 5.14
CA GLU A 42 34.75 37.35 6.40
C GLU A 42 34.32 35.90 6.23
N LEU A 43 33.38 35.60 5.33
CA LEU A 43 32.79 34.27 5.10
C LEU A 43 33.79 33.10 5.13
N PRO A 44 34.97 33.14 4.46
CA PRO A 44 35.92 32.04 4.48
C PRO A 44 36.40 31.64 5.89
N LYS A 45 36.42 32.58 6.84
CA LYS A 45 36.82 32.33 8.23
C LYS A 45 35.77 31.57 9.05
N HIS A 46 34.56 31.46 8.52
CA HIS A 46 33.42 30.81 9.16
C HIS A 46 33.08 29.45 8.54
N ILE A 47 33.81 29.03 7.50
CA ILE A 47 33.64 27.72 6.89
C ILE A 47 34.26 26.64 7.78
N ARG A 48 33.53 25.53 7.98
CA ARG A 48 33.99 24.42 8.82
C ARG A 48 34.92 23.49 8.04
N SER A 49 35.80 22.81 8.76
CA SER A 49 36.52 21.66 8.19
C SER A 49 35.59 20.45 8.10
N TYR A 50 35.98 19.43 7.31
CA TYR A 50 35.23 18.18 7.25
C TYR A 50 35.17 17.50 8.62
N GLU A 51 36.25 17.55 9.40
CA GLU A 51 36.32 16.97 10.75
C GLU A 51 35.37 17.66 11.72
N ASP A 52 35.25 18.99 11.66
CA ASP A 52 34.31 19.74 12.48
C ASP A 52 32.86 19.49 12.07
N CYS A 53 32.58 19.44 10.76
CA CYS A 53 31.27 19.05 10.24
C CYS A 53 30.90 17.61 10.65
N LEU A 54 31.86 16.69 10.59
CA LEU A 54 31.66 15.29 10.96
C LEU A 54 31.41 15.13 12.46
N ALA A 55 32.16 15.84 13.29
CA ALA A 55 32.05 15.77 14.75
C ALA A 55 30.84 16.52 15.32
N TYR A 56 30.14 17.31 14.49
CA TYR A 56 28.98 18.09 14.92
C TYR A 56 27.81 17.18 15.35
N PRO A 57 27.32 17.26 16.60
CA PRO A 57 26.34 16.30 17.13
C PRO A 57 25.07 16.15 16.27
N PRO A 58 24.43 17.23 15.77
CA PRO A 58 23.26 17.10 14.89
C PRO A 58 23.53 16.33 13.59
N ASN A 59 24.74 16.43 13.02
CA ASN A 59 25.11 15.66 11.82
C ASN A 59 25.28 14.17 12.14
N GLN A 60 25.86 13.83 13.30
CA GLN A 60 25.94 12.45 13.77
C GLN A 60 24.56 11.89 14.12
N THR A 61 23.65 12.71 14.65
CA THR A 61 22.23 12.34 14.80
C THR A 61 21.60 12.08 13.43
N TYR A 62 21.78 12.96 12.44
CA TYR A 62 21.14 12.81 11.13
C TYR A 62 21.42 11.45 10.47
N ILE A 63 22.65 10.92 10.58
CA ILE A 63 23.02 9.60 10.03
C ILE A 63 22.79 8.43 11.00
N GLY A 64 22.23 8.69 12.19
CA GLY A 64 21.80 7.69 13.16
C GLY A 64 22.86 7.22 14.17
N ASN A 65 24.03 7.87 14.23
CA ASN A 65 25.07 7.51 15.21
C ASN A 65 24.76 7.99 16.64
N LEU A 66 23.94 9.04 16.75
CA LEU A 66 23.35 9.49 18.01
C LEU A 66 21.84 9.42 17.90
N SER A 67 21.18 8.98 18.96
CA SER A 67 19.73 9.15 19.11
C SER A 67 19.35 10.62 19.30
N ILE A 68 18.07 10.93 19.07
CA ILE A 68 17.52 12.28 19.31
C ILE A 68 17.52 12.58 20.82
N GLU A 69 17.33 11.56 21.65
CA GLU A 69 17.43 11.64 23.10
C GLU A 69 18.85 11.98 23.56
N GLU A 70 19.87 11.27 23.04
CA GLU A 70 21.28 11.58 23.34
C GLU A 70 21.65 12.99 22.90
N LEU A 71 21.19 13.44 21.72
CA LEU A 71 21.37 14.83 21.31
C LEU A 71 20.70 15.82 22.28
N SER A 72 19.51 15.48 22.79
CA SER A 72 18.75 16.31 23.72
C SER A 72 19.42 16.43 25.10
N ASP A 73 20.25 15.45 25.48
CA ASP A 73 21.05 15.49 26.71
C ASP A 73 22.29 16.37 26.58
N ILE A 74 22.72 16.70 25.36
CA ILE A 74 23.77 17.68 25.10
C ILE A 74 23.15 19.08 25.17
N GLU A 75 23.64 19.90 26.11
CA GLU A 75 23.19 21.28 26.26
C GLU A 75 23.31 22.07 24.94
N GLU A 76 22.40 23.00 24.67
CA GLU A 76 22.48 23.89 23.49
C GLU A 76 23.28 25.17 23.81
N PRO A 77 23.94 25.81 22.83
CA PRO A 77 24.04 25.40 21.42
C PRO A 77 25.02 24.24 21.20
N TRP A 78 24.99 23.61 20.01
CA TRP A 78 25.85 22.47 19.68
C TRP A 78 27.02 22.82 18.75
N PHE A 79 27.01 24.00 18.10
CA PHE A 79 27.99 24.37 17.07
C PHE A 79 29.45 24.40 17.57
N ASP A 80 29.66 24.51 18.88
CA ASP A 80 30.97 24.47 19.55
C ASP A 80 31.26 23.13 20.26
N LYS A 81 30.38 22.15 20.09
CA LYS A 81 30.46 20.81 20.68
C LYS A 81 30.87 19.77 19.65
N LYS A 82 31.47 18.70 20.15
CA LYS A 82 31.95 17.59 19.33
C LYS A 82 31.53 16.26 19.94
N THR A 83 31.05 15.36 19.11
CA THR A 83 30.86 13.95 19.46
C THR A 83 32.22 13.31 19.70
N GLU A 84 32.36 12.48 20.74
CA GLU A 84 33.65 11.89 21.15
C GLU A 84 34.24 10.93 20.09
N HIS A 85 33.38 10.19 19.40
CA HIS A 85 33.76 9.16 18.43
C HIS A 85 32.98 9.34 17.12
N PRO A 86 33.23 10.42 16.37
CA PRO A 86 32.47 10.70 15.17
C PRO A 86 32.83 9.71 14.06
N SER A 87 31.83 9.25 13.31
CA SER A 87 32.00 8.31 12.22
C SER A 87 31.37 8.87 10.94
N ARG A 88 32.04 8.64 9.80
CA ARG A 88 31.52 8.95 8.47
C ARG A 88 30.22 8.22 8.18
N PHE A 89 30.15 6.96 8.59
CA PHE A 89 28.99 6.09 8.34
C PHE A 89 28.19 5.90 9.63
N GLY A 90 26.89 5.78 9.48
CA GLY A 90 25.95 5.44 10.54
C GLY A 90 24.82 4.52 10.06
N PRO A 91 23.93 4.11 10.97
CA PRO A 91 22.82 3.21 10.68
C PRO A 91 21.91 3.67 9.54
N PHE A 92 21.79 4.98 9.32
CA PHE A 92 20.94 5.53 8.26
C PHE A 92 21.70 6.03 7.04
N GLY A 93 23.04 6.20 7.09
CA GLY A 93 23.82 6.53 5.91
C GLY A 93 25.15 7.20 6.19
N GLU A 94 25.46 8.33 5.55
CA GLU A 94 26.81 8.90 5.61
C GLU A 94 26.92 10.43 5.61
N VAL A 95 28.08 10.91 6.07
CA VAL A 95 28.60 12.27 5.84
C VAL A 95 29.73 12.21 4.79
N MET A 96 29.42 12.48 3.52
CA MET A 96 30.39 12.43 2.41
C MET A 96 31.21 13.73 2.29
N PRO A 97 32.53 13.68 2.03
CA PRO A 97 33.34 14.87 1.76
C PRO A 97 33.18 15.41 0.33
N GLU A 98 33.43 16.71 0.15
CA GLU A 98 33.23 17.46 -1.09
C GLU A 98 34.01 16.91 -2.31
N ASP A 99 35.23 16.42 -2.08
CA ASP A 99 36.10 15.96 -3.15
C ASP A 99 35.59 14.65 -3.78
N GLU A 100 35.12 13.73 -2.96
CA GLU A 100 34.46 12.51 -3.44
C GLU A 100 33.15 12.84 -4.18
N PHE A 101 32.39 13.80 -3.65
CA PHE A 101 31.13 14.22 -4.25
C PHE A 101 31.30 14.87 -5.63
N ALA A 102 32.36 15.65 -5.85
CA ALA A 102 32.66 16.21 -7.17
C ALA A 102 32.86 15.13 -8.24
N VAL A 103 33.47 13.99 -7.88
CA VAL A 103 33.59 12.82 -8.77
C VAL A 103 32.25 12.12 -8.94
N LEU A 104 31.45 12.00 -7.88
CA LEU A 104 30.10 11.44 -7.97
C LEU A 104 29.19 12.25 -8.92
N MET A 105 29.32 13.57 -8.96
CA MET A 105 28.64 14.41 -9.96
C MET A 105 29.02 14.02 -11.39
N GLN A 106 30.29 13.69 -11.66
CA GLN A 106 30.73 13.20 -12.98
C GLN A 106 30.15 11.82 -13.29
N ILE A 107 30.02 10.93 -12.30
CA ILE A 107 29.37 9.61 -12.47
C ILE A 107 27.90 9.78 -12.85
N CYS A 108 27.21 10.76 -12.25
CA CYS A 108 25.79 11.02 -12.50
C CYS A 108 25.50 11.77 -13.81
N ASP A 109 26.54 12.25 -14.50
CA ASP A 109 26.43 13.02 -15.73
C ASP A 109 26.34 12.12 -16.96
N ALA A 110 25.12 11.94 -17.47
CA ALA A 110 24.84 11.15 -18.67
C ALA A 110 25.18 11.88 -19.99
N PHE A 111 25.47 13.19 -19.94
CA PHE A 111 25.58 14.04 -21.13
C PHE A 111 26.98 14.59 -21.38
N ASP A 112 27.98 14.14 -20.62
CA ASP A 112 29.38 14.61 -20.75
C ASP A 112 29.53 16.14 -20.58
N LEU A 113 28.86 16.66 -19.57
CA LEU A 113 28.87 18.07 -19.17
C LEU A 113 29.85 18.36 -18.04
N VAL A 114 30.18 17.37 -17.19
CA VAL A 114 31.11 17.51 -16.05
C VAL A 114 32.52 17.08 -16.46
N HIS A 115 33.44 18.05 -16.45
CA HIS A 115 34.86 17.80 -16.70
C HIS A 115 35.68 18.23 -15.49
N LEU A 116 36.51 17.31 -15.01
CA LEU A 116 37.34 17.49 -13.83
C LEU A 116 38.81 17.55 -14.21
N ASP A 117 39.62 18.13 -13.33
CA ASP A 117 41.07 18.17 -13.44
C ASP A 117 41.68 16.77 -13.34
N LYS A 118 42.69 16.52 -14.16
CA LYS A 118 43.35 15.21 -14.25
C LYS A 118 44.03 14.80 -12.94
N GLU A 119 44.73 15.70 -12.27
CA GLU A 119 45.39 15.41 -10.99
C GLU A 119 44.36 15.22 -9.88
N PHE A 120 43.28 16.01 -9.90
CA PHE A 120 42.15 15.86 -8.98
C PHE A 120 41.50 14.48 -9.10
N VAL A 121 41.18 14.03 -10.32
CA VAL A 121 40.60 12.69 -10.54
C VAL A 121 41.54 11.61 -10.03
N GLN A 122 42.84 11.71 -10.31
CA GLN A 122 43.83 10.71 -9.86
C GLN A 122 43.88 10.57 -8.34
N THR A 123 43.60 11.65 -7.59
CA THR A 123 43.59 11.64 -6.13
C THR A 123 42.23 11.26 -5.53
N ALA A 124 41.12 11.65 -6.15
CA ALA A 124 39.78 11.38 -5.63
C ALA A 124 39.25 9.99 -6.03
N LYS A 125 39.56 9.49 -7.24
CA LYS A 125 39.07 8.19 -7.75
C LYS A 125 39.37 7.01 -6.80
N PRO A 126 40.58 6.84 -6.24
CA PRO A 126 40.87 5.76 -5.30
C PRO A 126 39.99 5.79 -4.04
N LYS A 127 39.50 6.97 -3.62
CA LYS A 127 38.59 7.10 -2.48
C LYS A 127 37.21 6.56 -2.80
N LEU A 128 36.70 6.85 -4.01
CA LEU A 128 35.44 6.27 -4.51
C LEU A 128 35.56 4.77 -4.73
N GLU A 129 36.71 4.27 -5.21
CA GLU A 129 36.97 2.84 -5.35
C GLU A 129 36.91 2.10 -3.99
N ALA A 130 37.34 2.77 -2.92
CA ALA A 130 37.25 2.24 -1.56
C ALA A 130 35.85 2.40 -0.93
N HIS A 131 34.95 3.17 -1.56
CA HIS A 131 33.63 3.44 -1.02
C HIS A 131 32.71 2.21 -1.15
N PRO A 132 32.05 1.76 -0.06
CA PRO A 132 31.35 0.47 -0.04
C PRO A 132 30.12 0.38 -0.94
N LEU A 133 29.63 1.51 -1.45
CA LEU A 133 28.43 1.57 -2.30
C LEU A 133 28.73 1.86 -3.77
N ILE A 134 29.97 2.20 -4.12
CA ILE A 134 30.32 2.55 -5.50
C ILE A 134 30.67 1.27 -6.24
N THR A 135 29.92 0.98 -7.30
CA THR A 135 30.07 -0.26 -8.07
C THR A 135 31.13 -0.12 -9.16
N ALA A 136 31.61 -1.26 -9.68
CA ALA A 136 32.51 -1.26 -10.85
C ALA A 136 31.88 -0.58 -12.08
N ALA A 137 30.56 -0.69 -12.25
CA ALA A 137 29.84 0.01 -13.31
C ALA A 137 29.92 1.53 -13.13
N MET A 138 29.70 2.05 -11.92
CA MET A 138 29.83 3.48 -11.63
C MET A 138 31.28 3.97 -11.81
N LEU A 139 32.27 3.21 -11.35
CA LEU A 139 33.69 3.55 -11.53
C LEU A 139 34.09 3.67 -13.01
N SER A 140 33.44 2.90 -13.89
CA SER A 140 33.71 2.96 -15.34
C SER A 140 33.24 4.25 -16.01
N LEU A 141 32.39 5.03 -15.33
CA LEU A 141 31.90 6.33 -15.80
C LEU A 141 32.86 7.49 -15.47
N ILE A 142 33.87 7.26 -14.63
CA ILE A 142 34.88 8.26 -14.27
C ILE A 142 35.86 8.46 -15.43
N LYS A 143 36.02 9.69 -15.89
CA LYS A 143 36.91 10.07 -17.00
C LYS A 143 38.31 10.40 -16.49
N GLU A 144 39.33 10.34 -17.34
CA GLU A 144 40.73 10.60 -16.94
C GLU A 144 41.00 12.04 -16.46
N GLY A 145 40.10 12.98 -16.76
CA GLY A 145 40.23 14.40 -16.46
C GLY A 145 40.94 15.21 -17.55
N GLN A 146 40.97 16.53 -17.38
CA GLN A 146 41.53 17.50 -18.33
C GLN A 146 42.68 18.29 -17.71
N GLU A 147 43.50 18.90 -18.56
CA GLU A 147 44.60 19.76 -18.12
C GLU A 147 44.06 21.07 -17.50
N PRO A 148 44.69 21.61 -16.43
CA PRO A 148 44.21 22.79 -15.71
C PRO A 148 43.94 24.02 -16.60
N GLU A 149 44.74 24.21 -17.65
CA GLU A 149 44.56 25.33 -18.58
C GLU A 149 43.27 25.24 -19.40
N VAL A 150 42.84 24.02 -19.72
CA VAL A 150 41.57 23.80 -20.43
C VAL A 150 40.42 24.17 -19.51
N ILE A 151 40.50 23.79 -18.23
CA ILE A 151 39.48 24.10 -17.22
C ILE A 151 39.37 25.62 -17.02
N ARG A 152 40.50 26.31 -16.82
CA ARG A 152 40.54 27.77 -16.71
C ARG A 152 39.88 28.44 -17.92
N ARG A 153 40.29 28.03 -19.13
CA ARG A 153 39.74 28.57 -20.37
C ARG A 153 38.23 28.40 -20.47
N GLN A 154 37.71 27.22 -20.10
CA GLN A 154 36.26 26.94 -20.18
C GLN A 154 35.45 27.82 -19.21
N VAL A 155 35.98 28.08 -18.02
CA VAL A 155 35.33 28.95 -17.03
C VAL A 155 35.40 30.43 -17.44
N GLU A 156 36.59 30.89 -17.86
CA GLU A 156 36.86 32.32 -18.11
C GLU A 156 36.35 32.79 -19.49
N GLU A 157 36.47 31.96 -20.52
CA GLU A 157 36.15 32.33 -21.91
C GLU A 157 34.82 31.75 -22.41
N GLU A 158 34.43 30.55 -21.96
CA GLU A 158 33.27 29.81 -22.50
C GLU A 158 32.06 29.82 -21.56
N HIS A 159 32.12 30.57 -20.45
CA HIS A 159 31.06 30.74 -19.47
C HIS A 159 30.56 29.43 -18.83
N ALA A 160 31.46 28.44 -18.69
CA ALA A 160 31.16 27.24 -17.93
C ALA A 160 31.03 27.54 -16.43
N GLN A 161 30.21 26.75 -15.73
CA GLN A 161 30.06 26.88 -14.28
C GLN A 161 31.26 26.20 -13.61
N PRO A 162 32.10 26.90 -12.83
CA PRO A 162 33.25 26.29 -12.16
C PRO A 162 32.81 25.25 -11.12
N VAL A 163 33.56 24.16 -11.01
CA VAL A 163 33.49 23.18 -9.91
C VAL A 163 34.66 23.48 -8.98
N ILE A 164 34.36 23.92 -7.76
CA ILE A 164 35.36 24.35 -6.77
C ILE A 164 35.25 23.44 -5.54
N VAL A 165 36.38 22.85 -5.14
CA VAL A 165 36.51 22.04 -3.93
C VAL A 165 37.45 22.77 -2.98
N GLY A 166 36.94 23.19 -1.83
CA GLY A 166 37.62 24.15 -0.97
C GLY A 166 37.89 25.47 -1.70
N ASP A 167 39.17 25.78 -1.97
CA ASP A 167 39.63 26.97 -2.70
C ASP A 167 40.15 26.65 -4.11
N LYS A 168 40.11 25.38 -4.53
CA LYS A 168 40.70 24.93 -5.79
C LYS A 168 39.65 24.80 -6.87
N LEU A 169 39.91 25.40 -8.03
CA LEU A 169 39.18 25.11 -9.26
C LEU A 169 39.57 23.70 -9.75
N VAL A 170 38.68 22.74 -9.58
CA VAL A 170 38.94 21.32 -9.90
C VAL A 170 38.19 20.83 -11.13
N GLY A 171 37.39 21.69 -11.77
CA GLY A 171 36.62 21.31 -12.93
C GLY A 171 35.61 22.38 -13.35
N TYR A 172 34.74 22.01 -14.27
CA TYR A 172 33.63 22.84 -14.72
C TYR A 172 32.45 21.99 -15.21
N VAL A 173 31.28 22.63 -15.24
CA VAL A 173 30.06 22.11 -15.85
C VAL A 173 29.72 22.97 -17.06
N LYS A 174 29.54 22.32 -18.21
CA LYS A 174 29.14 22.98 -19.46
C LYS A 174 27.66 23.33 -19.43
N ARG A 175 27.29 24.38 -20.17
CA ARG A 175 25.88 24.57 -20.55
C ARG A 175 25.42 23.43 -21.45
N ALA A 176 24.19 22.97 -21.27
CA ALA A 176 23.59 21.95 -22.13
C ALA A 176 22.94 22.56 -23.38
N HIS A 177 22.79 23.88 -23.43
CA HIS A 177 22.28 24.60 -24.59
C HIS A 177 22.79 26.06 -24.63
N ASP A 178 22.99 26.62 -25.83
CA ASP A 178 23.61 27.94 -25.97
C ASP A 178 22.72 29.13 -25.57
N VAL A 179 21.39 28.98 -25.73
CA VAL A 179 20.43 30.07 -25.49
C VAL A 179 19.36 29.75 -24.46
N ASP A 180 19.27 28.49 -24.00
CA ASP A 180 18.23 28.11 -23.04
C ASP A 180 18.72 28.35 -21.62
N VAL A 181 18.10 29.32 -20.95
CA VAL A 181 18.44 29.68 -19.58
C VAL A 181 18.24 28.54 -18.58
N ASN A 182 17.28 27.64 -18.84
CA ASN A 182 17.03 26.47 -17.98
C ASN A 182 18.02 25.31 -18.23
N LEU A 183 18.81 25.42 -19.31
CA LEU A 183 19.91 24.51 -19.63
C LEU A 183 21.28 25.25 -19.59
N SER A 184 21.32 26.38 -18.89
CA SER A 184 22.56 27.10 -18.62
C SER A 184 23.48 26.30 -17.71
N ALA A 185 24.79 26.58 -17.76
CA ALA A 185 25.78 25.87 -16.95
C ALA A 185 25.46 25.91 -15.44
N HIS A 186 24.91 27.03 -14.96
CA HIS A 186 24.46 27.18 -13.58
C HIS A 186 23.32 26.21 -13.22
N VAL A 187 22.25 26.19 -14.01
CA VAL A 187 21.09 25.32 -13.74
C VAL A 187 21.46 23.84 -13.90
N ILE A 188 22.30 23.50 -14.87
CA ILE A 188 22.80 22.14 -15.03
C ILE A 188 23.65 21.71 -13.82
N PHE A 189 24.49 22.61 -13.30
CA PHE A 189 25.25 22.34 -12.08
C PHE A 189 24.33 22.06 -10.88
N GLU A 190 23.29 22.87 -10.66
CA GLU A 190 22.31 22.65 -9.58
C GLU A 190 21.58 21.31 -9.74
N ASN A 191 21.11 21.01 -10.96
CA ASN A 191 20.46 19.74 -11.26
C ASN A 191 21.38 18.53 -11.01
N LEU A 192 22.66 18.62 -11.40
CA LEU A 192 23.62 17.54 -11.17
C LEU A 192 23.94 17.35 -9.69
N VAL A 193 24.02 18.43 -8.91
CA VAL A 193 24.19 18.35 -7.45
C VAL A 193 23.00 17.66 -6.78
N SER A 194 21.77 18.04 -7.16
CA SER A 194 20.56 17.38 -6.65
C SER A 194 20.54 15.90 -7.02
N LYS A 195 20.72 15.58 -8.30
CA LYS A 195 20.77 14.20 -8.81
C LYS A 195 21.85 13.37 -8.09
N ALA A 196 23.07 13.87 -7.96
CA ALA A 196 24.18 13.11 -7.39
C ALA A 196 23.97 12.82 -5.89
N SER A 197 23.45 13.78 -5.14
CA SER A 197 23.13 13.58 -3.73
C SER A 197 21.91 12.66 -3.54
N GLU A 198 20.92 12.72 -4.43
CA GLU A 198 19.78 11.79 -4.45
C GLU A 198 20.23 10.35 -4.75
N VAL A 199 21.08 10.15 -5.77
CA VAL A 199 21.67 8.83 -6.09
C VAL A 199 22.37 8.24 -4.88
N LEU A 200 23.22 9.02 -4.21
CA LEU A 200 23.92 8.56 -3.00
C LEU A 200 22.93 8.11 -1.93
N THR A 201 21.85 8.87 -1.75
CA THR A 201 20.80 8.59 -0.78
C THR A 201 20.06 7.29 -1.09
N ILE A 202 19.71 7.06 -2.36
CA ILE A 202 19.08 5.82 -2.81
C ILE A 202 20.01 4.62 -2.57
N LEU A 203 21.31 4.74 -2.87
CA LEU A 203 22.28 3.67 -2.64
C LEU A 203 22.38 3.29 -1.15
N HIS A 204 22.33 4.28 -0.26
CA HIS A 204 22.24 4.04 1.18
C HIS A 204 20.95 3.31 1.54
N LEU A 205 19.79 3.82 1.10
CA LEU A 205 18.50 3.17 1.34
C LEU A 205 18.49 1.70 0.91
N LEU A 206 19.03 1.38 -0.27
CA LEU A 206 19.14 0.01 -0.79
C LEU A 206 19.96 -0.86 0.16
N LYS A 207 21.13 -0.38 0.60
CA LYS A 207 21.98 -1.10 1.57
C LYS A 207 21.27 -1.30 2.92
N GLN A 208 20.55 -0.30 3.43
CA GLN A 208 19.95 -0.34 4.76
C GLN A 208 18.66 -1.15 4.81
N SER A 209 17.86 -1.10 3.74
CA SER A 209 16.63 -1.89 3.62
C SER A 209 16.90 -3.33 3.19
N GLY A 210 17.99 -3.59 2.48
CA GLY A 210 18.31 -4.89 1.88
C GLY A 210 17.36 -5.29 0.76
N VAL A 211 16.60 -4.33 0.20
CA VAL A 211 15.74 -4.58 -0.97
C VAL A 211 16.60 -4.84 -2.20
N ASP A 212 16.21 -5.80 -3.04
CA ASP A 212 16.82 -5.96 -4.35
C ASP A 212 16.49 -4.74 -5.22
N PRO A 213 17.49 -4.07 -5.85
CA PRO A 213 17.23 -2.98 -6.79
C PRO A 213 16.22 -3.33 -7.90
N ASN A 214 16.14 -4.61 -8.30
CA ASN A 214 15.19 -5.08 -9.31
C ASN A 214 13.75 -5.22 -8.78
N ASP A 215 13.56 -5.26 -7.47
CA ASP A 215 12.23 -5.34 -6.85
C ASP A 215 11.57 -3.95 -6.69
N VAL A 216 12.28 -2.86 -7.03
CA VAL A 216 11.74 -1.50 -6.98
C VAL A 216 10.96 -1.20 -8.26
N ASP A 217 9.67 -0.87 -8.12
CA ASP A 217 8.77 -0.63 -9.27
C ASP A 217 8.64 0.86 -9.63
N TYR A 218 8.80 1.75 -8.64
CA TYR A 218 8.55 3.18 -8.81
C TYR A 218 9.46 4.03 -7.92
N VAL A 219 9.87 5.19 -8.44
CA VAL A 219 10.60 6.22 -7.68
C VAL A 219 9.86 7.55 -7.75
N ILE A 220 9.73 8.23 -6.61
CA ILE A 220 9.23 9.61 -6.51
C ILE A 220 10.35 10.50 -5.99
N ASP A 221 10.84 11.42 -6.82
CA ASP A 221 11.71 12.49 -6.33
C ASP A 221 10.84 13.61 -5.72
N CYS A 222 11.29 14.16 -4.60
CA CYS A 222 10.62 15.25 -3.90
C CYS A 222 11.57 16.34 -3.41
N SER A 223 12.76 16.44 -4.04
CA SER A 223 13.66 17.58 -3.90
C SER A 223 13.01 18.93 -4.27
N GLU A 224 13.69 20.05 -4.00
CA GLU A 224 13.18 21.38 -4.36
C GLU A 224 13.52 21.78 -5.81
N GLU A 225 14.33 20.97 -6.51
CA GLU A 225 14.83 21.30 -7.84
C GLU A 225 13.83 20.91 -8.95
N ALA A 226 13.89 21.63 -10.07
CA ALA A 226 13.08 21.33 -11.24
C ALA A 226 13.95 21.32 -12.50
N CYS A 227 14.02 20.19 -13.20
CA CYS A 227 14.79 20.07 -14.43
C CYS A 227 13.89 20.07 -15.67
N GLY A 228 14.43 20.55 -16.79
CA GLY A 228 13.69 20.69 -18.04
C GLY A 228 14.18 21.87 -18.87
N ASP A 229 13.76 21.93 -20.13
CA ASP A 229 14.10 23.02 -21.06
C ASP A 229 13.09 24.19 -20.93
N MET A 230 13.26 25.22 -21.75
CA MET A 230 12.37 26.39 -21.79
C MET A 230 10.93 26.08 -22.18
N ASN A 231 10.70 24.96 -22.86
CA ASN A 231 9.37 24.52 -23.30
C ASN A 231 8.66 23.69 -22.22
N GLN A 232 9.41 22.97 -21.38
CA GLN A 232 8.90 22.04 -20.37
C GLN A 232 9.68 22.16 -19.05
N ARG A 233 9.59 23.32 -18.40
CA ARG A 233 10.22 23.54 -17.07
C ARG A 233 9.63 22.58 -16.04
N GLY A 234 10.47 21.78 -15.40
CA GLY A 234 10.03 20.75 -14.45
C GLY A 234 9.40 19.50 -15.10
N GLY A 235 9.46 19.38 -16.43
CA GLY A 235 9.05 18.16 -17.14
C GLY A 235 10.15 17.10 -17.23
N GLY A 236 11.39 17.45 -16.91
CA GLY A 236 12.47 16.50 -16.67
C GLY A 236 12.25 15.76 -15.35
N ASN A 237 12.66 14.50 -15.30
CA ASN A 237 12.30 13.59 -14.22
C ASN A 237 13.56 13.17 -13.44
N PHE A 238 13.76 13.77 -12.27
CA PHE A 238 14.88 13.45 -11.39
C PHE A 238 14.78 12.01 -10.87
N ALA A 239 13.58 11.55 -10.53
CA ALA A 239 13.37 10.22 -10.00
C ALA A 239 13.95 9.14 -10.92
N LYS A 240 13.65 9.21 -12.22
CA LYS A 240 14.19 8.30 -13.24
C LYS A 240 15.68 8.51 -13.47
N ALA A 241 16.12 9.76 -13.53
CA ALA A 241 17.54 10.07 -13.73
C ALA A 241 18.40 9.50 -12.59
N ALA A 242 17.95 9.59 -11.35
CA ALA A 242 18.63 9.01 -10.18
C ALA A 242 18.52 7.47 -10.18
N ALA A 243 17.33 6.93 -10.45
CA ALA A 243 17.06 5.49 -10.54
C ALA A 243 17.98 4.76 -11.54
N GLU A 244 18.25 5.39 -12.70
CA GLU A 244 19.16 4.87 -13.73
C GLU A 244 20.56 4.61 -13.16
N ILE A 245 21.14 5.61 -12.50
CA ILE A 245 22.50 5.50 -11.94
C ILE A 245 22.53 4.58 -10.72
N ALA A 246 21.45 4.55 -9.92
CA ALA A 246 21.32 3.66 -8.78
C ALA A 246 21.05 2.18 -9.14
N GLY A 247 20.82 1.88 -10.43
CA GLY A 247 20.62 0.50 -10.91
C GLY A 247 19.21 -0.05 -10.70
N LEU A 248 18.20 0.81 -10.59
CA LEU A 248 16.79 0.41 -10.40
C LEU A 248 16.12 0.10 -11.75
N LEU A 249 16.58 -0.95 -12.43
CA LEU A 249 16.26 -1.20 -13.85
C LEU A 249 14.77 -1.40 -14.16
N ASN A 250 14.00 -1.91 -13.20
CA ASN A 250 12.57 -2.15 -13.36
C ASN A 250 11.70 -0.96 -12.94
N ALA A 251 12.30 0.10 -12.37
CA ALA A 251 11.57 1.23 -11.85
C ALA A 251 11.17 2.21 -12.96
N THR A 252 9.92 2.66 -12.91
CA THR A 252 9.55 3.95 -13.51
C THR A 252 9.55 5.03 -12.42
N GLY A 253 9.12 6.27 -12.72
CA GLY A 253 9.09 7.30 -11.70
C GLY A 253 8.52 8.62 -12.15
N SER A 254 8.31 9.53 -11.20
CA SER A 254 7.84 10.90 -11.37
C SER A 254 8.38 11.81 -10.26
N ASP A 255 8.21 13.12 -10.43
CA ASP A 255 8.64 14.10 -9.44
C ASP A 255 7.42 14.76 -8.78
N THR A 256 7.52 15.01 -7.47
CA THR A 256 6.49 15.67 -6.66
C THR A 256 7.06 16.91 -5.99
N ARG A 257 6.54 18.09 -6.34
CA ARG A 257 7.06 19.39 -5.87
C ARG A 257 6.05 20.12 -4.99
N ALA A 258 6.44 20.41 -3.75
CA ALA A 258 5.63 21.21 -2.82
C ALA A 258 6.49 21.94 -1.77
N PHE A 259 7.67 22.48 -2.15
CA PHE A 259 8.65 23.04 -1.20
C PHE A 259 8.93 22.03 -0.06
N CYS A 260 9.04 22.51 1.18
CA CYS A 260 9.21 21.69 2.37
C CYS A 260 8.00 20.79 2.70
N ALA A 261 6.89 20.84 1.98
CA ALA A 261 5.82 19.82 2.09
C ALA A 261 6.01 18.65 1.11
N GLY A 262 6.88 18.78 0.10
CA GLY A 262 7.12 17.81 -0.97
C GLY A 262 7.29 16.37 -0.47
N PRO A 263 8.18 16.12 0.51
CA PRO A 263 8.37 14.78 1.05
C PRO A 263 7.12 14.16 1.68
N ALA A 264 6.33 14.93 2.44
CA ALA A 264 5.11 14.41 3.04
C ALA A 264 4.05 14.10 1.98
N HIS A 265 3.95 14.90 0.92
CA HIS A 265 3.13 14.60 -0.24
C HIS A 265 3.57 13.30 -0.93
N ALA A 266 4.87 13.19 -1.25
CA ALA A 266 5.43 12.04 -1.94
C ALA A 266 5.26 10.74 -1.14
N ILE A 267 5.37 10.76 0.20
CA ILE A 267 5.10 9.60 1.05
C ILE A 267 3.63 9.19 1.01
N VAL A 268 2.70 10.16 1.05
CA VAL A 268 1.26 9.87 0.93
C VAL A 268 0.93 9.31 -0.45
N GLU A 269 1.53 9.85 -1.52
CA GLU A 269 1.38 9.35 -2.88
C GLU A 269 1.93 7.92 -3.03
N ALA A 270 3.15 7.67 -2.57
CA ALA A 270 3.77 6.34 -2.58
C ALA A 270 2.94 5.31 -1.80
N ALA A 271 2.50 5.65 -0.59
CA ALA A 271 1.63 4.79 0.20
C ALA A 271 0.28 4.55 -0.49
N SER A 272 -0.26 5.54 -1.20
CA SER A 272 -1.51 5.39 -1.95
C SER A 272 -1.33 4.46 -3.16
N LEU A 273 -0.24 4.60 -3.90
CA LEU A 273 0.11 3.74 -5.03
C LEU A 273 0.28 2.28 -4.60
N VAL A 274 0.96 2.05 -3.48
CA VAL A 274 1.15 0.72 -2.91
C VAL A 274 -0.17 0.15 -2.38
N LYS A 275 -0.94 0.92 -1.61
CA LYS A 275 -2.24 0.47 -1.08
C LYS A 275 -3.23 0.14 -2.19
N ALA A 276 -3.15 0.82 -3.34
CA ALA A 276 -3.96 0.54 -4.52
C ALA A 276 -3.52 -0.72 -5.29
N GLY A 277 -2.35 -1.29 -4.98
CA GLY A 277 -1.79 -2.44 -5.69
C GLY A 277 -1.20 -2.09 -7.06
N ALA A 278 -0.97 -0.80 -7.35
CA ALA A 278 -0.36 -0.38 -8.61
C ALA A 278 1.13 -0.74 -8.66
N PHE A 279 1.81 -0.66 -7.51
CA PHE A 279 3.23 -0.96 -7.33
C PHE A 279 3.44 -1.63 -5.96
N LYS A 280 4.47 -2.48 -5.83
CA LYS A 280 4.77 -3.17 -4.57
C LYS A 280 5.78 -2.42 -3.72
N ASN A 281 6.82 -1.88 -4.37
CA ASN A 281 7.90 -1.14 -3.73
C ASN A 281 8.09 0.20 -4.43
N VAL A 282 7.84 1.27 -3.67
CA VAL A 282 8.00 2.65 -4.14
C VAL A 282 9.06 3.33 -3.28
N ILE A 283 10.09 3.85 -3.91
CA ILE A 283 11.08 4.70 -3.24
C ILE A 283 10.62 6.14 -3.34
N VAL A 284 10.59 6.84 -2.21
CA VAL A 284 10.52 8.31 -2.17
C VAL A 284 11.91 8.81 -1.84
N ALA A 285 12.47 9.72 -2.63
CA ALA A 285 13.81 10.26 -2.41
C ALA A 285 13.87 11.77 -2.66
N GLY A 286 14.90 12.43 -2.13
CA GLY A 286 15.20 13.83 -2.41
C GLY A 286 16.66 14.13 -2.15
N GLY A 287 17.33 14.76 -3.12
CA GLY A 287 18.70 15.27 -3.03
C GLY A 287 18.76 16.76 -2.67
N GLY A 288 19.92 17.21 -2.20
CA GLY A 288 20.15 18.57 -1.73
C GLY A 288 20.29 19.60 -2.85
N CYS A 289 20.12 20.88 -2.50
CA CYS A 289 20.17 21.99 -3.46
C CYS A 289 21.21 23.03 -3.08
N THR A 290 21.94 23.54 -4.07
CA THR A 290 22.99 24.53 -3.81
C THR A 290 22.44 25.87 -3.39
N ALA A 291 21.24 26.23 -3.87
CA ALA A 291 20.56 27.48 -3.56
C ALA A 291 20.38 27.72 -2.04
N LYS A 292 20.27 26.65 -1.25
CA LYS A 292 20.05 26.71 0.21
C LYS A 292 21.35 26.68 1.02
N LEU A 293 22.50 26.48 0.39
CA LEU A 293 23.78 26.50 1.08
C LEU A 293 24.08 27.91 1.60
N GLY A 294 24.42 28.01 2.88
CA GLY A 294 24.71 29.27 3.56
C GLY A 294 23.60 30.33 3.46
N MET A 295 22.33 29.92 3.34
CA MET A 295 21.18 30.81 3.18
C MET A 295 21.13 31.89 4.28
N ASN A 296 21.37 31.51 5.54
CA ASN A 296 21.43 32.37 6.71
C ASN A 296 22.86 32.84 7.05
N GLY A 297 23.81 32.67 6.13
CA GLY A 297 25.23 32.90 6.39
C GLY A 297 25.57 34.33 6.85
N LYS A 298 24.83 35.34 6.37
CA LYS A 298 25.01 36.73 6.82
C LYS A 298 24.81 36.90 8.33
N ASP A 299 23.81 36.24 8.90
CA ASP A 299 23.55 36.32 10.34
C ASP A 299 24.53 35.47 11.15
N HIS A 300 24.98 34.32 10.62
CA HIS A 300 26.07 33.54 11.24
C HIS A 300 27.37 34.35 11.33
N VAL A 301 27.83 34.94 10.21
CA VAL A 301 29.05 35.76 10.17
C VAL A 301 28.94 36.95 11.12
N ARG A 302 27.82 37.69 11.08
CA ARG A 302 27.58 38.85 11.97
C ARG A 302 27.67 38.47 13.45
N LYS A 303 27.31 37.24 13.80
CA LYS A 303 27.29 36.72 15.18
C LYS A 303 28.56 35.95 15.55
N GLY A 304 29.56 35.87 14.68
CA GLY A 304 30.80 35.14 14.99
C GLY A 304 30.65 33.61 14.90
N LEU A 305 29.60 33.10 14.26
CA LEU A 305 29.26 31.66 14.24
C LEU A 305 29.79 30.97 12.98
N PRO A 306 30.12 29.68 13.02
CA PRO A 306 30.40 28.93 11.80
C PRO A 306 29.17 28.88 10.88
N ILE A 307 29.40 28.71 9.57
CA ILE A 307 28.33 28.42 8.61
C ILE A 307 27.91 26.97 8.80
N LEU A 308 26.70 26.76 9.29
CA LEU A 308 26.15 25.43 9.57
C LEU A 308 25.30 24.86 8.42
N GLU A 309 24.97 25.70 7.43
CA GLU A 309 24.24 25.31 6.21
C GLU A 309 25.23 24.95 5.10
N ASP A 310 26.22 24.13 5.43
CA ASP A 310 27.33 23.71 4.57
C ASP A 310 27.22 22.25 4.10
N CYS A 311 26.06 21.64 4.32
CA CYS A 311 25.76 20.30 3.86
C CYS A 311 24.59 20.29 2.88
N LEU A 312 24.75 19.56 1.78
CA LEU A 312 23.63 19.06 0.99
C LEU A 312 23.01 17.90 1.75
N GLY A 313 21.74 18.00 2.09
CA GLY A 313 21.02 16.93 2.77
C GLY A 313 20.27 16.09 1.76
N GLY A 314 20.25 14.78 1.97
CA GLY A 314 19.41 13.86 1.22
C GLY A 314 18.64 12.94 2.15
N PHE A 315 17.45 12.53 1.73
CA PHE A 315 16.66 11.50 2.41
C PHE A 315 15.97 10.59 1.39
N ALA A 316 15.79 9.33 1.76
CA ALA A 316 14.99 8.39 1.01
C ALA A 316 14.22 7.45 1.95
N ALA A 317 13.06 6.97 1.49
CA ALA A 317 12.19 6.05 2.20
C ALA A 317 11.67 4.98 1.23
N LEU A 318 11.71 3.72 1.65
CA LEU A 318 11.10 2.61 0.94
C LEU A 318 9.70 2.37 1.49
N ILE A 319 8.70 2.61 0.66
CA ILE A 319 7.30 2.32 0.97
C ILE A 319 6.91 1.02 0.27
N SER A 320 6.42 0.05 1.03
CA SER A 320 6.14 -1.29 0.53
C SER A 320 4.78 -1.81 0.96
N GLU A 321 4.34 -2.90 0.33
CA GLU A 321 3.21 -3.70 0.83
C GLU A 321 3.44 -4.07 2.30
N ASN A 322 2.35 -4.14 3.07
CA ASN A 322 2.43 -4.49 4.48
C ASN A 322 3.06 -5.86 4.69
N ASP A 323 4.14 -5.92 5.44
CA ASP A 323 4.87 -7.14 5.76
C ASP A 323 4.58 -7.66 7.18
N GLY A 324 3.66 -7.03 7.90
CA GLY A 324 3.31 -7.36 9.29
C GLY A 324 4.39 -7.01 10.32
N VAL A 325 5.45 -6.31 9.90
CA VAL A 325 6.61 -5.99 10.75
C VAL A 325 6.83 -4.49 10.80
N ASN A 326 6.94 -3.85 9.65
CA ASN A 326 7.31 -2.45 9.52
C ASN A 326 6.13 -1.51 9.79
N PRO A 327 6.38 -0.30 10.35
CA PRO A 327 5.31 0.64 10.68
C PRO A 327 4.40 0.95 9.51
N GLU A 328 3.10 1.02 9.79
CA GLU A 328 2.05 1.31 8.83
C GLU A 328 1.89 2.82 8.63
N ILE A 329 1.69 3.21 7.38
CA ILE A 329 1.23 4.55 7.01
C ILE A 329 -0.29 4.52 6.93
N ASN A 330 -0.94 5.05 7.96
CA ASN A 330 -2.39 5.06 8.05
C ASN A 330 -2.99 6.20 7.22
N LEU A 331 -3.34 5.88 5.97
CA LEU A 331 -3.97 6.80 5.02
C LEU A 331 -5.39 7.25 5.39
N GLU A 332 -5.97 6.76 6.48
CA GLU A 332 -7.27 7.25 7.00
C GLU A 332 -7.11 8.50 7.88
N ILE A 333 -5.89 8.73 8.41
CA ILE A 333 -5.57 9.86 9.27
C ILE A 333 -4.60 10.78 8.53
N ILE A 334 -5.12 11.49 7.53
CA ILE A 334 -4.38 12.47 6.73
C ILE A 334 -4.90 13.88 7.02
N GLY A 335 -4.02 14.74 7.53
CA GLY A 335 -4.29 16.17 7.64
C GLY A 335 -4.02 16.86 6.32
N ARG A 336 -4.90 17.79 5.94
CA ARG A 336 -4.85 18.46 4.63
C ARG A 336 -5.01 19.94 4.80
N HIS A 337 -4.03 20.71 4.33
CA HIS A 337 -4.19 22.13 4.13
C HIS A 337 -4.90 22.35 2.79
N THR A 338 -6.19 22.64 2.86
CA THR A 338 -7.01 22.92 1.67
C THR A 338 -6.89 24.39 1.25
N VAL A 339 -7.22 24.70 0.00
CA VAL A 339 -7.30 26.07 -0.53
C VAL A 339 -8.15 27.00 0.35
N GLY A 340 -9.19 26.47 1.02
CA GLY A 340 -10.08 27.23 1.88
C GLY A 340 -9.62 27.40 3.34
N THR A 341 -8.52 26.76 3.76
CA THR A 341 -8.07 26.73 5.16
C THR A 341 -7.60 28.10 5.67
N GLY A 342 -7.10 28.94 4.77
CA GLY A 342 -6.41 30.19 5.12
C GLY A 342 -4.96 29.96 5.58
N SER A 343 -4.26 31.05 5.90
CA SER A 343 -2.81 31.05 6.12
C SER A 343 -2.38 31.32 7.57
N SER A 344 -3.32 31.43 8.51
CA SER A 344 -2.96 31.64 9.92
C SER A 344 -2.29 30.37 10.50
N PRO A 345 -1.22 30.49 11.32
CA PRO A 345 -0.56 29.33 11.92
C PRO A 345 -1.51 28.39 12.67
N GLN A 346 -2.50 28.97 13.36
CA GLN A 346 -3.51 28.19 14.07
C GLN A 346 -4.36 27.35 13.11
N ALA A 347 -4.89 27.94 12.03
CA ALA A 347 -5.72 27.23 11.06
C ALA A 347 -4.95 26.11 10.34
N VAL A 348 -3.67 26.36 10.01
CA VAL A 348 -2.79 25.37 9.39
C VAL A 348 -2.57 24.18 10.33
N ILE A 349 -2.20 24.41 11.60
CA ILE A 349 -2.00 23.29 12.53
C ILE A 349 -3.33 22.59 12.86
N GLU A 350 -4.44 23.33 12.94
CA GLU A 350 -5.77 22.75 13.14
C GLU A 350 -6.15 21.79 11.99
N SER A 351 -5.89 22.17 10.73
CA SER A 351 -6.16 21.32 9.56
C SER A 351 -5.22 20.13 9.44
N LEU A 352 -3.97 20.28 9.85
CA LEU A 352 -2.95 19.24 9.72
C LEU A 352 -2.89 18.31 10.93
N VAL A 353 -3.38 18.71 12.10
CA VAL A 353 -3.25 17.90 13.32
C VAL A 353 -4.60 17.59 13.93
N THR A 354 -5.35 18.59 14.38
CA THR A 354 -6.53 18.33 15.22
C THR A 354 -7.71 17.80 14.43
N ASN A 355 -7.93 18.30 13.21
CA ASN A 355 -9.03 17.85 12.35
C ASN A 355 -8.93 16.36 11.99
N PRO A 356 -7.80 15.85 11.45
CA PRO A 356 -7.69 14.42 11.15
C PRO A 356 -7.73 13.54 12.41
N LEU A 357 -7.12 13.97 13.52
CA LEU A 357 -7.18 13.20 14.78
C LEU A 357 -8.61 13.14 15.33
N THR A 358 -9.34 14.25 15.34
CA THR A 358 -10.74 14.30 15.78
C THR A 358 -11.63 13.41 14.91
N ALA A 359 -11.42 13.44 13.58
CA ALA A 359 -12.15 12.57 12.65
C ALA A 359 -11.89 11.08 12.91
N ALA A 360 -10.69 10.73 13.38
CA ALA A 360 -10.32 9.38 13.80
C ALA A 360 -10.72 9.04 15.25
N GLY A 361 -11.40 9.96 15.97
CA GLY A 361 -11.76 9.77 17.38
C GLY A 361 -10.59 9.85 18.35
N MET A 362 -9.46 10.43 17.94
CA MET A 362 -8.23 10.56 18.72
C MET A 362 -8.05 11.96 19.29
N LYS A 363 -7.34 12.03 20.42
CA LYS A 363 -6.85 13.27 21.04
C LYS A 363 -5.42 13.56 20.60
N ILE A 364 -5.01 14.81 20.76
CA ILE A 364 -3.61 15.24 20.55
C ILE A 364 -2.65 14.47 21.49
N THR A 365 -3.12 14.11 22.68
CA THR A 365 -2.33 13.33 23.66
C THR A 365 -2.18 11.85 23.30
N ASP A 366 -2.96 11.34 22.33
CA ASP A 366 -2.89 9.93 21.91
C ASP A 366 -1.78 9.68 20.87
N VAL A 367 -1.17 10.76 20.37
CA VAL A 367 -0.02 10.71 19.46
C VAL A 367 1.27 10.75 20.26
N ASP A 368 2.08 9.71 20.22
CA ASP A 368 3.30 9.62 21.03
C ASP A 368 4.33 10.66 20.61
N LYS A 369 4.54 10.86 19.30
CA LYS A 369 5.52 11.83 18.77
C LYS A 369 4.99 12.65 17.61
N TYR A 370 5.26 13.95 17.64
CA TYR A 370 5.02 14.85 16.52
C TYR A 370 6.34 15.21 15.83
N SER A 371 6.37 15.14 14.51
CA SER A 371 7.52 15.58 13.71
C SER A 371 7.13 16.66 12.70
N PRO A 372 6.99 17.92 13.15
CA PRO A 372 6.89 19.10 12.29
C PRO A 372 8.25 19.79 12.13
N GLU A 373 8.63 20.16 10.92
CA GLU A 373 9.72 21.12 10.65
C GLU A 373 10.97 20.94 11.55
N MET A 374 11.68 19.82 11.40
CA MET A 374 12.80 19.35 12.24
C MET A 374 14.10 20.16 12.12
N GLN A 375 13.98 21.46 11.83
CA GLN A 375 15.10 22.38 11.63
C GLN A 375 15.99 22.46 12.87
N ASN A 376 17.30 22.45 12.65
CA ASN A 376 18.30 22.59 13.70
C ASN A 376 18.27 24.00 14.34
N PRO A 377 18.00 24.13 15.66
CA PRO A 377 17.99 25.40 16.37
C PRO A 377 19.28 26.22 16.30
N ASP A 378 20.45 25.57 16.15
CA ASP A 378 21.72 26.28 15.98
C ASP A 378 21.76 27.09 14.67
N ILE A 379 20.96 26.72 13.68
CA ILE A 379 20.82 27.45 12.42
C ILE A 379 19.75 28.54 12.55
N THR A 380 18.59 28.19 13.09
CA THR A 380 17.40 29.05 13.04
C THR A 380 17.37 30.12 14.13
N LYS A 381 17.90 29.86 15.33
CA LYS A 381 17.96 30.86 16.42
C LYS A 381 18.85 32.05 16.03
N PRO A 382 20.07 31.86 15.47
CA PRO A 382 20.86 32.97 14.97
C PRO A 382 20.20 33.75 13.83
N ALA A 383 19.44 33.10 12.94
CA ALA A 383 18.68 33.77 11.88
C ALA A 383 17.42 34.51 12.38
N GLY A 384 17.05 34.37 13.66
CA GLY A 384 15.88 35.03 14.26
C GLY A 384 14.57 34.28 14.10
N ALA A 385 14.58 33.07 13.53
CA ALA A 385 13.41 32.19 13.43
C ALA A 385 13.10 31.45 14.75
N GLY A 386 14.07 31.38 15.68
CA GLY A 386 13.91 30.72 16.97
C GLY A 386 13.99 29.19 16.88
N ASP A 387 13.47 28.47 17.88
CA ASP A 387 13.33 27.01 17.84
C ASP A 387 12.01 26.64 17.14
N VAL A 388 12.11 26.29 15.85
CA VAL A 388 10.96 26.04 14.98
C VAL A 388 10.18 24.76 15.38
N PRO A 389 10.82 23.61 15.64
CA PRO A 389 10.13 22.45 16.20
C PRO A 389 9.40 22.78 17.51
N GLU A 390 10.08 23.42 18.47
CA GLU A 390 9.48 23.73 19.77
C GLU A 390 8.27 24.67 19.67
N ALA A 391 8.33 25.65 18.76
CA ALA A 391 7.20 26.53 18.46
C ALA A 391 5.98 25.75 17.93
N ASN A 392 6.20 24.78 17.06
CA ASN A 392 5.12 23.91 16.56
C ASN A 392 4.51 23.05 17.67
N TYR A 393 5.31 22.44 18.55
CA TYR A 393 4.79 21.66 19.68
C TYR A 393 3.95 22.49 20.64
N LYS A 394 4.37 23.73 20.93
CA LYS A 394 3.59 24.67 21.74
C LYS A 394 2.25 25.01 21.09
N MET A 395 2.21 25.17 19.77
CA MET A 395 0.96 25.43 19.04
C MET A 395 0.02 24.22 19.08
N ILE A 396 0.54 23.00 18.85
CA ILE A 396 -0.22 21.76 18.96
C ILE A 396 -0.80 21.60 20.38
N ALA A 397 0.02 21.81 21.42
CA ALA A 397 -0.42 21.76 22.81
C ALA A 397 -1.50 22.82 23.12
N ALA A 398 -1.34 24.04 22.61
CA ALA A 398 -2.30 25.13 22.80
C ALA A 398 -3.67 24.81 22.17
N LEU A 399 -3.68 24.13 21.02
CA LEU A 399 -4.92 23.61 20.43
C LEU A 399 -5.56 22.50 21.30
N GLY A 400 -4.74 21.66 21.94
CA GLY A 400 -5.22 20.68 22.92
C GLY A 400 -5.94 21.34 24.11
N VAL A 401 -5.42 22.47 24.60
CA VAL A 401 -6.09 23.29 25.64
C VAL A 401 -7.40 23.88 25.12
N LYS A 402 -7.41 24.42 23.90
CA LYS A 402 -8.62 24.97 23.26
C LYS A 402 -9.72 23.89 23.13
N LEU A 403 -9.35 22.63 22.89
CA LEU A 403 -10.26 21.49 22.76
C LEU A 403 -10.62 20.83 24.11
N GLY A 404 -10.09 21.32 25.24
CA GLY A 404 -10.31 20.72 26.56
C GLY A 404 -9.65 19.35 26.75
N GLN A 405 -8.63 19.04 25.94
CA GLN A 405 -7.85 17.79 26.02
C GLN A 405 -6.63 17.92 26.94
N LEU A 406 -6.19 19.15 27.20
CA LEU A 406 -5.05 19.50 28.05
C LEU A 406 -5.39 20.72 28.92
N GLU A 407 -4.78 20.81 30.08
CA GLU A 407 -4.74 22.02 30.90
C GLU A 407 -3.54 22.90 30.51
N ARG A 408 -3.67 24.22 30.68
CA ARG A 408 -2.60 25.17 30.30
C ARG A 408 -1.27 24.88 31.01
N ALA A 409 -1.33 24.33 32.22
CA ALA A 409 -0.16 23.96 33.02
C ALA A 409 0.61 22.74 32.44
N GLU A 410 -0.01 21.95 31.57
CA GLU A 410 0.57 20.72 31.01
C GLU A 410 1.41 20.96 29.74
N LEU A 411 1.39 22.17 29.17
CA LEU A 411 2.13 22.54 27.96
C LEU A 411 3.62 22.17 28.00
N PRO A 412 4.39 22.50 29.06
CA PRO A 412 5.80 22.14 29.12
C PRO A 412 6.04 20.63 29.11
N ALA A 413 5.18 19.87 29.80
CA ALA A 413 5.25 18.41 29.82
C ALA A 413 4.89 17.82 28.45
N PHE A 414 3.91 18.40 27.75
CA PHE A 414 3.55 17.98 26.40
C PHE A 414 4.71 18.15 25.43
N VAL A 415 5.35 19.33 25.41
CA VAL A 415 6.52 19.61 24.55
C VAL A 415 7.64 18.61 24.82
N LYS A 416 7.91 18.31 26.09
CA LYS A 416 8.94 17.34 26.48
C LYS A 416 8.60 15.91 26.06
N ASN A 417 7.36 15.48 26.26
CA ASN A 417 6.99 14.07 26.07
C ASN A 417 6.66 13.74 24.62
N HIS A 418 5.99 14.65 23.91
CA HIS A 418 5.49 14.43 22.55
C HIS A 418 6.31 15.14 21.45
N GLY A 419 7.16 16.10 21.84
CA GLY A 419 8.09 16.76 20.94
C GLY A 419 9.38 15.98 20.70
N LEU A 420 10.16 16.45 19.73
CA LEU A 420 11.49 15.98 19.34
C LEU A 420 12.42 17.18 19.18
N ARG A 421 13.71 17.04 19.46
CA ARG A 421 14.67 18.11 19.14
C ARG A 421 14.96 18.14 17.65
N GLY A 422 14.98 19.34 17.08
CA GLY A 422 15.36 19.53 15.68
C GLY A 422 16.86 19.37 15.48
N PHE A 423 17.25 18.68 14.42
CA PHE A 423 18.65 18.38 14.11
C PHE A 423 18.97 18.50 12.63
N ALA A 424 17.94 18.61 11.78
CA ALA A 424 18.10 18.55 10.33
C ALA A 424 18.71 19.85 9.78
N PRO A 425 19.56 19.78 8.76
CA PRO A 425 20.06 20.96 8.07
C PRO A 425 18.92 21.70 7.35
N THR A 426 19.12 22.99 7.10
CA THR A 426 18.14 23.83 6.39
C THR A 426 18.29 23.68 4.87
N GLN A 427 17.98 22.49 4.36
CA GLN A 427 17.93 22.15 2.93
C GLN A 427 16.47 21.91 2.59
N GLY A 428 15.76 22.86 1.95
CA GLY A 428 14.34 23.11 2.23
C GLY A 428 13.39 21.90 2.36
N HIS A 429 13.48 20.85 1.55
CA HIS A 429 12.67 19.63 1.70
C HIS A 429 13.13 18.70 2.84
N ILE A 430 14.39 18.73 3.25
CA ILE A 430 14.96 17.88 4.32
C ILE A 430 14.31 18.09 5.68
N PRO A 431 14.15 19.30 6.25
CA PRO A 431 13.56 19.44 7.58
C PRO A 431 12.05 19.14 7.64
N SER A 432 11.42 18.62 6.59
CA SER A 432 9.97 18.37 6.44
C SER A 432 9.35 17.27 7.32
N GLY A 433 9.77 17.15 8.59
CA GLY A 433 9.31 16.08 9.50
C GLY A 433 9.82 14.68 9.16
N VAL A 434 10.18 14.43 7.89
CA VAL A 434 10.70 13.14 7.38
C VAL A 434 12.07 12.69 7.91
N PRO A 435 12.96 13.56 8.45
CA PRO A 435 14.19 13.08 9.10
C PRO A 435 13.92 12.17 10.30
N TYR A 436 12.71 12.23 10.87
CA TYR A 436 12.32 11.35 11.96
C TYR A 436 11.92 9.94 11.48
N LEU A 437 11.71 9.67 10.19
CA LEU A 437 11.15 8.39 9.73
C LEU A 437 12.00 7.17 10.13
N GLY A 438 13.32 7.25 10.00
CA GLY A 438 14.24 6.17 10.39
C GLY A 438 14.20 5.89 11.88
N PHE A 439 14.24 6.95 12.69
CA PHE A 439 14.09 6.89 14.14
C PHE A 439 12.72 6.37 14.58
N ALA A 440 11.64 6.85 13.94
CA ALA A 440 10.28 6.41 14.20
C ALA A 440 10.15 4.92 13.92
N ARG A 441 10.70 4.45 12.79
CA ARG A 441 10.72 3.04 12.43
C ARG A 441 11.47 2.20 13.44
N GLU A 442 12.72 2.55 13.76
CA GLU A 442 13.51 1.83 14.76
C GLU A 442 12.80 1.81 16.12
N SER A 443 12.29 2.96 16.56
CA SER A 443 11.59 3.10 17.83
C SER A 443 10.30 2.28 17.88
N MET A 444 9.54 2.19 16.79
CA MET A 444 8.31 1.38 16.72
C MET A 444 8.60 -0.12 16.65
N LEU A 445 9.64 -0.53 15.91
CA LEU A 445 10.12 -1.91 15.87
C LEU A 445 10.64 -2.37 17.24
N ALA A 446 11.33 -1.49 17.96
CA ALA A 446 11.77 -1.71 19.34
C ALA A 446 10.64 -1.59 20.38
N GLY A 447 9.43 -1.16 19.98
CA GLY A 447 8.27 -1.00 20.87
C GLY A 447 8.36 0.19 21.84
N ARG A 448 9.28 1.14 21.60
CA ARG A 448 9.46 2.36 22.41
C ARG A 448 8.44 3.46 22.08
N THR A 449 7.99 3.52 20.82
CA THR A 449 6.97 4.46 20.32
C THR A 449 5.87 3.66 19.64
N LYS A 450 4.60 4.04 19.80
CA LYS A 450 3.44 3.37 19.19
C LYS A 450 2.99 4.03 17.91
N ASN A 451 3.08 5.35 17.81
CA ASN A 451 2.65 6.10 16.64
C ASN A 451 3.38 7.44 16.55
N ALA A 452 3.32 8.08 15.40
CA ALA A 452 3.86 9.40 15.19
C ALA A 452 3.07 10.11 14.10
N MET A 453 2.92 11.42 14.23
CA MET A 453 2.34 12.25 13.20
C MET A 453 3.44 13.07 12.52
N ILE A 454 3.63 12.85 11.22
CA ILE A 454 4.64 13.52 10.40
C ILE A 454 3.97 14.65 9.64
N ILE A 455 4.55 15.85 9.69
CA ILE A 455 3.90 17.07 9.21
C ILE A 455 4.84 17.82 8.27
N GLY A 456 4.44 17.92 6.99
CA GLY A 456 5.09 18.75 5.99
C GLY A 456 4.34 20.07 5.81
N LYS A 457 5.07 21.18 5.70
CA LYS A 457 4.51 22.52 5.46
C LYS A 457 5.40 23.28 4.47
N GLY A 458 4.81 23.89 3.46
CA GLY A 458 5.52 24.59 2.39
C GLY A 458 5.07 26.04 2.24
N SER A 459 5.99 26.93 1.89
CA SER A 459 5.70 28.36 1.68
C SER A 459 5.51 28.67 0.18
N LEU A 460 4.33 28.37 -0.38
CA LEU A 460 4.06 28.52 -1.82
C LEU A 460 4.18 29.97 -2.32
N PHE A 461 4.01 30.96 -1.44
CA PHE A 461 4.10 32.38 -1.80
C PHE A 461 5.46 32.81 -2.34
N LEU A 462 6.52 32.04 -2.09
CA LEU A 462 7.84 32.29 -2.67
C LEU A 462 7.84 32.12 -4.20
N GLY A 463 7.01 31.22 -4.72
CA GLY A 463 6.82 31.05 -6.17
C GLY A 463 6.04 32.18 -6.83
N ARG A 464 5.46 33.12 -6.05
CA ARG A 464 4.65 34.26 -6.52
C ARG A 464 3.44 33.89 -7.38
N MET A 465 2.95 32.65 -7.27
CA MET A 465 1.73 32.18 -7.96
C MET A 465 0.49 32.18 -7.06
N THR A 466 0.67 32.20 -5.73
CA THR A 466 -0.38 32.23 -4.72
C THR A 466 0.17 32.85 -3.43
N ASN A 467 -0.68 33.35 -2.53
CA ASN A 467 -0.26 33.79 -1.18
C ASN A 467 -0.44 32.70 -0.12
N GLN A 468 -0.75 31.47 -0.54
CA GLN A 468 -1.05 30.36 0.36
C GLN A 468 0.22 29.67 0.87
N PHE A 469 0.03 28.89 1.94
CA PHE A 469 0.93 27.83 2.33
C PHE A 469 0.45 26.51 1.71
N ASP A 470 1.34 25.55 1.64
CA ASP A 470 0.98 24.15 1.45
C ASP A 470 1.16 23.39 2.76
N GLY A 471 0.49 22.25 2.89
CA GLY A 471 0.68 21.39 4.02
C GLY A 471 -0.10 20.09 3.93
N ILE A 472 0.56 19.02 4.35
CA ILE A 472 -0.02 17.71 4.50
C ILE A 472 0.63 17.01 5.69
N SER A 473 -0.14 16.18 6.37
CA SER A 473 0.38 15.30 7.42
C SER A 473 -0.13 13.90 7.24
N PHE A 474 0.66 12.93 7.68
CA PHE A 474 0.28 11.54 7.68
C PHE A 474 0.62 10.89 9.02
N PHE A 475 -0.11 9.82 9.31
CA PHE A 475 -0.01 9.11 10.57
C PHE A 475 0.77 7.82 10.37
N LEU A 476 1.91 7.71 11.06
CA LEU A 476 2.69 6.48 11.14
C LEU A 476 2.28 5.76 12.42
N GLN A 477 1.98 4.48 12.34
CA GLN A 477 1.66 3.67 13.51
C GLN A 477 2.50 2.40 13.50
N LYS A 478 2.81 1.90 14.70
CA LYS A 478 3.35 0.56 14.86
C LYS A 478 2.48 -0.36 14.04
N ASN A 479 3.13 -1.25 13.28
CA ASN A 479 2.40 -2.24 12.51
C ASN A 479 1.38 -2.87 13.45
N THR A 480 0.11 -2.75 13.09
CA THR A 480 -0.89 -3.60 13.69
C THR A 480 -0.59 -4.95 13.09
N LYS A 481 0.42 -5.62 13.69
CA LYS A 481 0.64 -7.05 13.52
C LYS A 481 -0.76 -7.58 13.45
N LYS A 482 -1.07 -8.41 12.46
CA LYS A 482 -2.23 -9.29 12.62
C LYS A 482 -1.95 -10.08 13.90
N GLU A 483 -2.31 -9.52 15.06
CA GLU A 483 -2.64 -10.26 16.23
C GLU A 483 -3.83 -11.05 15.75
N ALA A 484 -3.54 -12.31 15.43
CA ALA A 484 -4.50 -13.36 15.53
C ALA A 484 -5.24 -13.13 16.84
N SER A 485 -6.45 -12.58 16.75
CA SER A 485 -7.38 -12.52 17.87
C SER A 485 -7.41 -13.92 18.48
N SER A 486 -7.01 -14.02 19.74
CA SER A 486 -6.92 -15.24 20.55
C SER A 486 -7.93 -16.31 20.11
N GLY A 487 -7.43 -17.27 19.33
CA GLY A 487 -8.22 -18.29 18.66
C GLY A 487 -7.30 -19.28 17.96
N VAL A 488 -6.46 -19.95 18.75
CA VAL A 488 -5.47 -20.98 18.40
C VAL A 488 -4.32 -20.48 17.52
N SER A 489 -3.14 -20.51 18.12
CA SER A 489 -1.84 -20.31 17.47
C SER A 489 -1.71 -21.15 16.19
N ALA A 490 -1.67 -20.51 15.04
CA ALA A 490 -1.27 -21.13 13.78
C ALA A 490 0.16 -20.70 13.45
N SER A 491 1.09 -21.58 13.83
CA SER A 491 2.15 -22.14 12.97
C SER A 491 2.77 -21.23 11.90
N ALA A 492 4.08 -20.99 12.04
CA ALA A 492 5.07 -20.61 11.04
C ALA A 492 4.53 -20.40 9.60
N VAL A 493 4.54 -19.14 9.13
CA VAL A 493 4.42 -18.85 7.70
C VAL A 493 5.67 -19.42 7.03
N ILE A 494 5.47 -20.48 6.26
CA ILE A 494 6.49 -21.12 5.43
C ILE A 494 6.91 -20.09 4.37
N THR A 495 8.15 -19.59 4.50
CA THR A 495 8.84 -18.68 3.58
C THR A 495 9.22 -19.34 2.24
N ALA A 496 8.60 -20.47 1.89
CA ALA A 496 8.87 -21.23 0.68
C ALA A 496 7.68 -21.18 -0.28
N MET A 497 7.98 -21.08 -1.57
CA MET A 497 6.99 -21.16 -2.64
C MET A 497 6.21 -22.49 -2.56
N PRO A 498 4.85 -22.47 -2.47
CA PRO A 498 4.04 -23.68 -2.39
C PRO A 498 4.30 -24.65 -3.54
N VAL A 499 4.38 -25.93 -3.24
CA VAL A 499 4.56 -27.01 -4.23
C VAL A 499 3.20 -27.66 -4.48
N ILE A 500 2.70 -27.54 -5.71
CA ILE A 500 1.37 -28.06 -6.09
C ILE A 500 1.51 -29.39 -6.85
N GLY A 501 0.94 -30.46 -6.32
CA GLY A 501 0.86 -31.74 -7.04
C GLY A 501 -0.25 -31.70 -8.10
N VAL A 502 0.02 -32.20 -9.31
CA VAL A 502 -0.98 -32.28 -10.39
C VAL A 502 -1.16 -33.74 -10.78
N ALA A 503 -2.34 -34.30 -10.52
CA ALA A 503 -2.69 -35.71 -10.76
C ALA A 503 -3.95 -35.84 -11.62
N ILE A 504 -3.77 -35.83 -12.94
CA ILE A 504 -4.86 -35.87 -13.93
C ILE A 504 -4.54 -36.99 -14.96
N PRO A 505 -4.65 -38.27 -14.56
CA PRO A 505 -4.20 -39.41 -15.39
C PRO A 505 -5.08 -39.64 -16.61
N ASP A 506 -6.34 -39.24 -16.55
CA ASP A 506 -7.38 -39.53 -17.54
C ASP A 506 -7.90 -38.25 -18.23
N SER A 507 -6.99 -37.31 -18.50
CA SER A 507 -7.27 -36.13 -19.32
C SER A 507 -7.79 -36.53 -20.70
N GLU A 508 -8.97 -36.04 -21.08
CA GLU A 508 -9.58 -36.25 -22.41
C GLU A 508 -8.78 -35.54 -23.53
N LEU A 509 -7.85 -34.65 -23.14
CA LEU A 509 -6.96 -33.91 -24.04
C LEU A 509 -5.53 -34.47 -24.06
N GLY A 510 -5.30 -35.60 -23.40
CA GLY A 510 -4.01 -36.27 -23.30
C GLY A 510 -3.08 -35.70 -22.23
N GLU A 511 -2.04 -36.48 -21.90
CA GLU A 511 -1.05 -36.13 -20.88
C GLU A 511 -0.20 -34.91 -21.26
N GLU A 512 0.05 -34.71 -22.56
CA GLU A 512 0.82 -33.56 -23.06
C GLU A 512 0.13 -32.24 -22.74
N MET A 513 -1.21 -32.21 -22.75
CA MET A 513 -1.99 -31.04 -22.33
C MET A 513 -1.73 -30.68 -20.86
N VAL A 514 -1.67 -31.69 -19.99
CA VAL A 514 -1.42 -31.50 -18.55
C VAL A 514 0.03 -31.04 -18.33
N ARG A 515 1.00 -31.62 -19.05
CA ARG A 515 2.41 -31.16 -19.02
C ARG A 515 2.53 -29.70 -19.45
N SER A 516 1.82 -29.32 -20.52
CA SER A 516 1.78 -27.93 -21.01
C SER A 516 1.19 -26.98 -19.97
N ALA A 517 0.13 -27.38 -19.28
CA ALA A 517 -0.47 -26.61 -18.20
C ALA A 517 0.50 -26.39 -17.02
N VAL A 518 1.19 -27.45 -16.58
CA VAL A 518 2.22 -27.37 -15.51
C VAL A 518 3.36 -26.46 -15.93
N ALA A 519 3.84 -26.56 -17.17
CA ALA A 519 4.87 -25.68 -17.70
C ALA A 519 4.40 -24.21 -17.79
N SER A 520 3.15 -23.98 -18.17
CA SER A 520 2.52 -22.65 -18.21
C SER A 520 2.43 -22.04 -16.81
N ALA A 521 1.97 -22.80 -15.82
CA ALA A 521 1.96 -22.37 -14.42
C ALA A 521 3.37 -22.05 -13.90
N GLY A 522 4.38 -22.85 -14.29
CA GLY A 522 5.79 -22.59 -14.00
C GLY A 522 6.30 -21.26 -14.54
N LYS A 523 5.95 -20.91 -15.78
CA LYS A 523 6.27 -19.60 -16.37
C LYS A 523 5.61 -18.43 -15.63
N ASN A 524 4.45 -18.67 -15.03
CA ASN A 524 3.72 -17.69 -14.22
C ASN A 524 4.17 -17.66 -12.75
N GLY A 525 5.28 -18.32 -12.40
CA GLY A 525 5.87 -18.26 -11.06
C GLY A 525 5.27 -19.22 -10.04
N TYR A 526 4.55 -20.26 -10.48
CA TYR A 526 4.01 -21.31 -9.61
C TYR A 526 4.84 -22.58 -9.69
N LYS A 527 5.15 -23.20 -8.54
CA LYS A 527 5.85 -24.48 -8.49
C LYS A 527 4.85 -25.63 -8.48
N ALA A 528 4.79 -26.37 -9.58
CA ALA A 528 3.93 -27.53 -9.71
C ALA A 528 4.73 -28.78 -10.10
N VAL A 529 4.33 -29.94 -9.56
CA VAL A 529 4.92 -31.25 -9.82
C VAL A 529 3.85 -32.13 -10.44
N LEU A 530 4.12 -32.61 -11.65
CA LEU A 530 3.25 -33.57 -12.32
C LEU A 530 3.43 -34.96 -11.70
N ILE A 531 2.33 -35.60 -11.31
CA ILE A 531 2.30 -36.93 -10.70
C ILE A 531 1.72 -37.91 -11.72
N GLU A 532 2.58 -38.77 -12.25
CA GLU A 532 2.26 -39.63 -13.40
C GLU A 532 2.05 -41.10 -13.01
N GLY A 533 1.34 -41.82 -13.89
CA GLY A 533 1.06 -43.25 -13.81
C GLY A 533 -0.29 -43.61 -13.17
N ASP A 534 -0.69 -44.87 -13.32
CA ASP A 534 -2.01 -45.38 -12.91
C ASP A 534 -2.32 -45.22 -11.41
N ALA A 535 -1.28 -45.12 -10.57
CA ALA A 535 -1.39 -44.93 -9.13
C ALA A 535 -1.21 -43.45 -8.69
N CYS A 536 -1.29 -42.49 -9.60
CA CYS A 536 -0.99 -41.08 -9.33
C CYS A 536 -1.83 -40.47 -8.19
N LEU A 537 -3.12 -40.78 -8.07
CA LEU A 537 -3.97 -40.24 -7.00
C LEU A 537 -3.57 -40.77 -5.62
N LYS A 538 -3.19 -42.05 -5.54
CA LYS A 538 -2.67 -42.63 -4.30
C LYS A 538 -1.33 -41.99 -3.92
N ARG A 539 -0.44 -41.78 -4.90
CA ARG A 539 0.85 -41.10 -4.69
C ARG A 539 0.66 -39.64 -4.28
N MET A 540 -0.30 -38.93 -4.88
CA MET A 540 -0.67 -37.57 -4.51
C MET A 540 -1.08 -37.49 -3.03
N ASP A 541 -1.92 -38.42 -2.57
CA ASP A 541 -2.29 -38.50 -1.14
C ASP A 541 -1.07 -38.79 -0.24
N GLU A 542 -0.20 -39.72 -0.64
CA GLU A 542 1.04 -40.03 0.08
C GLU A 542 1.97 -38.80 0.16
N MET A 543 2.11 -38.03 -0.93
CA MET A 543 2.92 -36.82 -1.01
C MET A 543 2.33 -35.67 -0.18
N LEU A 544 1.00 -35.51 -0.14
CA LEU A 544 0.33 -34.55 0.75
C LEU A 544 0.58 -34.88 2.22
N ILE A 545 0.49 -36.17 2.60
CA ILE A 545 0.74 -36.64 3.98
C ILE A 545 2.21 -36.44 4.36
N ALA A 546 3.12 -36.69 3.42
CA ALA A 546 4.56 -36.53 3.63
C ALA A 546 5.02 -35.06 3.65
N GLY A 547 4.18 -34.11 3.25
CA GLY A 547 4.54 -32.69 3.11
C GLY A 547 5.45 -32.40 1.91
N GLU A 548 5.46 -33.28 0.91
CA GLU A 548 6.20 -33.08 -0.35
C GLU A 548 5.47 -32.11 -1.29
N ILE A 549 4.15 -32.05 -1.18
CA ILE A 549 3.28 -31.08 -1.84
C ILE A 549 2.34 -30.44 -0.81
N ASP A 550 2.04 -29.16 -0.99
CA ASP A 550 1.25 -28.35 -0.04
C ASP A 550 -0.26 -28.35 -0.38
N ALA A 551 -0.57 -28.59 -1.65
CA ALA A 551 -1.92 -28.75 -2.19
C ALA A 551 -1.86 -29.58 -3.49
N ALA A 552 -3.01 -30.04 -3.96
CA ALA A 552 -3.08 -30.82 -5.19
C ALA A 552 -4.24 -30.42 -6.10
N VAL A 553 -4.04 -30.56 -7.41
CA VAL A 553 -5.06 -30.46 -8.45
C VAL A 553 -5.28 -31.87 -9.02
N ALA A 554 -6.52 -32.36 -8.95
CA ALA A 554 -6.89 -33.71 -9.36
C ALA A 554 -8.11 -33.73 -10.28
N ALA A 555 -8.20 -34.73 -11.16
CA ALA A 555 -9.38 -34.96 -12.00
C ALA A 555 -10.60 -35.43 -11.17
N HIS A 556 -10.35 -36.15 -10.08
CA HIS A 556 -11.37 -36.60 -9.14
C HIS A 556 -10.75 -36.91 -7.78
N ASN A 557 -11.55 -36.77 -6.71
CA ASN A 557 -11.21 -37.20 -5.37
C ASN A 557 -12.50 -37.58 -4.61
N PRO A 558 -12.57 -38.72 -3.90
CA PRO A 558 -13.74 -39.06 -3.10
C PRO A 558 -13.80 -38.17 -1.85
N PHE A 559 -14.71 -37.20 -1.85
CA PHE A 559 -14.98 -36.36 -0.68
C PHE A 559 -16.04 -37.01 0.22
N PRO A 560 -15.88 -36.97 1.56
CA PRO A 560 -16.92 -37.42 2.48
C PRO A 560 -18.12 -36.44 2.45
N VAL A 561 -19.29 -36.92 2.89
CA VAL A 561 -20.45 -36.04 3.15
C VAL A 561 -20.06 -34.98 4.17
N GLY A 562 -20.42 -33.73 3.91
CA GLY A 562 -19.95 -32.56 4.66
C GLY A 562 -18.89 -31.75 3.92
N VAL A 563 -18.37 -32.26 2.80
CA VAL A 563 -17.34 -31.60 1.98
C VAL A 563 -17.84 -31.43 0.55
N ALA A 564 -17.75 -30.20 0.06
CA ALA A 564 -18.06 -29.86 -1.32
C ALA A 564 -17.06 -28.83 -1.85
N THR A 565 -16.90 -28.81 -3.18
CA THR A 565 -15.88 -27.99 -3.84
C THR A 565 -16.42 -26.60 -4.20
N VAL A 566 -15.59 -25.58 -4.11
CA VAL A 566 -15.97 -24.20 -4.49
C VAL A 566 -15.20 -23.77 -5.74
N GLY A 567 -15.90 -23.78 -6.88
CA GLY A 567 -15.30 -23.41 -8.16
C GLY A 567 -15.11 -21.92 -8.30
N ARG A 568 -14.23 -21.52 -9.23
CA ARG A 568 -14.01 -20.12 -9.57
C ARG A 568 -14.03 -19.96 -11.08
N ILE A 569 -14.85 -19.03 -11.55
CA ILE A 569 -15.10 -18.77 -12.96
C ILE A 569 -14.73 -17.34 -13.31
N ALA A 570 -14.56 -17.07 -14.60
CA ALA A 570 -14.62 -15.72 -15.14
C ALA A 570 -15.99 -15.52 -15.81
N THR A 571 -16.70 -14.46 -15.45
CA THR A 571 -18.06 -14.22 -15.93
C THR A 571 -18.05 -13.74 -17.39
N PRO A 572 -18.89 -14.30 -18.28
CA PRO A 572 -18.81 -13.99 -19.71
C PRO A 572 -19.11 -12.54 -20.07
N ALA A 573 -19.94 -11.82 -19.31
CA ALA A 573 -20.38 -10.47 -19.69
C ALA A 573 -19.36 -9.39 -19.32
N LEU A 574 -18.72 -9.49 -18.15
CA LEU A 574 -17.83 -8.46 -17.62
C LEU A 574 -16.41 -8.94 -17.32
N GLY A 575 -16.13 -10.24 -17.49
CA GLY A 575 -14.83 -10.83 -17.15
C GLY A 575 -14.52 -10.82 -15.66
N ARG A 576 -15.51 -10.58 -14.79
CA ARG A 576 -15.32 -10.58 -13.34
C ARG A 576 -15.11 -12.00 -12.86
N GLU A 577 -14.28 -12.18 -11.85
CA GLU A 577 -14.15 -13.49 -11.22
C GLU A 577 -15.26 -13.68 -10.17
N MET A 578 -15.81 -14.88 -10.11
CA MET A 578 -16.88 -15.23 -9.17
C MET A 578 -16.69 -16.65 -8.66
N PHE A 579 -16.92 -16.85 -7.36
CA PHE A 579 -16.88 -18.15 -6.70
C PHE A 579 -18.26 -18.81 -6.78
N LEU A 580 -18.31 -20.02 -7.33
CA LEU A 580 -19.53 -20.84 -7.34
C LEU A 580 -19.52 -21.77 -6.13
N ALA A 581 -20.37 -21.47 -5.16
CA ALA A 581 -20.55 -22.24 -3.94
C ALA A 581 -21.73 -23.21 -4.09
N THR A 582 -21.60 -24.47 -4.47
CA THR A 582 -20.46 -25.40 -4.65
C THR A 582 -20.61 -26.12 -6.00
N THR A 583 -19.67 -26.98 -6.42
CA THR A 583 -19.66 -27.52 -7.80
C THR A 583 -19.53 -29.04 -7.92
N THR A 584 -18.95 -29.72 -6.93
CA THR A 584 -18.95 -31.18 -6.75
C THR A 584 -18.93 -31.52 -5.25
N GLY A 585 -19.23 -32.77 -4.90
CA GLY A 585 -19.36 -33.19 -3.50
C GLY A 585 -20.72 -32.84 -2.90
N THR A 586 -20.88 -33.04 -1.59
CA THR A 586 -22.18 -32.87 -0.91
C THR A 586 -21.96 -32.36 0.51
N SER A 587 -22.28 -31.08 0.76
CA SER A 587 -22.17 -30.46 2.08
C SER A 587 -23.18 -30.98 3.11
N ALA A 588 -24.35 -31.43 2.66
CA ALA A 588 -25.37 -32.08 3.48
C ALA A 588 -26.36 -32.85 2.59
N THR A 589 -27.10 -33.80 3.17
CA THR A 589 -28.15 -34.56 2.44
C THR A 589 -29.42 -33.75 2.22
N ASP A 590 -29.71 -32.78 3.10
CA ASP A 590 -30.79 -31.82 2.92
C ASP A 590 -30.31 -30.65 2.03
N ARG A 591 -31.15 -30.24 1.08
CA ARG A 591 -30.76 -29.22 0.09
C ARG A 591 -30.56 -27.85 0.72
N VAL A 592 -31.47 -27.42 1.59
CA VAL A 592 -31.42 -26.08 2.21
C VAL A 592 -30.21 -26.01 3.13
N GLU A 593 -30.00 -27.03 3.97
CA GLU A 593 -28.80 -27.15 4.78
C GLU A 593 -27.53 -27.11 3.91
N ALA A 594 -27.51 -27.86 2.80
CA ALA A 594 -26.37 -27.88 1.90
C ALA A 594 -26.09 -26.48 1.33
N MET A 595 -27.12 -25.74 0.89
CA MET A 595 -26.94 -24.38 0.36
C MET A 595 -26.41 -23.40 1.41
N VAL A 596 -26.89 -23.47 2.67
CA VAL A 596 -26.39 -22.62 3.76
C VAL A 596 -24.91 -22.94 4.06
N ARG A 597 -24.55 -24.23 4.12
CA ARG A 597 -23.16 -24.64 4.31
C ARG A 597 -22.28 -24.27 3.11
N ASN A 598 -22.83 -24.33 1.89
CA ASN A 598 -22.16 -23.91 0.67
C ASN A 598 -21.83 -22.42 0.73
N ALA A 599 -22.74 -21.56 1.21
CA ALA A 599 -22.46 -20.14 1.37
C ALA A 599 -21.23 -19.88 2.24
N ILE A 600 -21.13 -20.59 3.37
CA ILE A 600 -19.96 -20.52 4.26
C ILE A 600 -18.70 -21.00 3.54
N ALA A 601 -18.76 -22.13 2.83
CA ALA A 601 -17.64 -22.63 2.03
C ALA A 601 -17.20 -21.63 0.94
N GLY A 602 -18.14 -20.96 0.29
CA GLY A 602 -17.89 -19.91 -0.70
C GLY A 602 -17.17 -18.71 -0.11
N ILE A 603 -17.63 -18.23 1.05
CA ILE A 603 -16.97 -17.15 1.81
C ILE A 603 -15.55 -17.56 2.20
N ILE A 604 -15.36 -18.79 2.68
CA ILE A 604 -14.04 -19.33 3.03
C ILE A 604 -13.11 -19.29 1.83
N ALA A 605 -13.56 -19.79 0.67
CA ALA A 605 -12.77 -19.78 -0.57
C ALA A 605 -12.40 -18.36 -1.01
N ALA A 606 -13.38 -17.44 -1.03
CA ALA A 606 -13.17 -16.06 -1.42
C ALA A 606 -12.19 -15.33 -0.48
N LYS A 607 -12.34 -15.51 0.85
CA LYS A 607 -11.41 -14.96 1.86
C LYS A 607 -10.00 -15.51 1.71
N THR A 608 -9.89 -16.81 1.45
CA THR A 608 -8.60 -17.47 1.20
C THR A 608 -7.89 -16.91 -0.03
N CYS A 609 -8.66 -16.53 -1.05
CA CYS A 609 -8.16 -15.89 -2.27
C CYS A 609 -7.99 -14.37 -2.17
N GLY A 610 -8.09 -13.78 -0.97
CA GLY A 610 -7.77 -12.37 -0.73
C GLY A 610 -8.96 -11.41 -0.69
N ILE A 611 -10.21 -11.89 -0.84
CA ILE A 611 -11.41 -11.05 -0.70
C ILE A 611 -11.80 -10.98 0.79
N GLU A 612 -11.34 -9.95 1.53
CA GLU A 612 -11.53 -9.85 3.00
C GLU A 612 -13.02 -9.91 3.42
N ASP A 613 -13.90 -9.23 2.68
CA ASP A 613 -15.34 -9.16 2.93
C ASP A 613 -16.13 -9.43 1.63
N PRO A 614 -16.32 -10.72 1.27
CA PRO A 614 -16.96 -11.10 0.02
C PRO A 614 -18.46 -10.87 0.06
N THR A 615 -19.02 -10.31 -1.01
CA THR A 615 -20.47 -10.26 -1.22
C THR A 615 -21.03 -11.64 -1.56
N VAL A 616 -22.20 -11.95 -1.00
CA VAL A 616 -22.91 -13.22 -1.23
C VAL A 616 -24.23 -12.96 -1.95
N GLY A 617 -24.41 -13.61 -3.09
CA GLY A 617 -25.69 -13.72 -3.80
C GLY A 617 -26.19 -15.17 -3.78
N ILE A 618 -27.50 -15.36 -3.84
CA ILE A 618 -28.10 -16.70 -3.84
C ILE A 618 -28.80 -16.91 -5.17
N ALA A 619 -28.41 -17.92 -5.94
CA ALA A 619 -29.10 -18.24 -7.18
C ALA A 619 -30.57 -18.55 -6.88
N ASN A 620 -31.48 -18.01 -7.71
CA ASN A 620 -32.91 -18.23 -7.59
C ASN A 620 -33.29 -19.66 -8.03
N VAL A 621 -32.95 -20.63 -7.18
CA VAL A 621 -33.24 -22.07 -7.32
C VAL A 621 -34.07 -22.53 -6.13
N GLU A 622 -34.67 -23.72 -6.24
CA GLU A 622 -35.45 -24.33 -5.17
C GLU A 622 -34.62 -24.47 -3.88
N GLY A 623 -35.13 -23.94 -2.76
CA GLY A 623 -34.40 -23.84 -1.49
C GLY A 623 -33.73 -22.47 -1.26
N GLY A 624 -33.68 -21.61 -2.29
CA GLY A 624 -32.99 -20.33 -2.27
C GLY A 624 -33.52 -19.35 -1.22
N ARG A 625 -34.84 -19.20 -1.09
CA ARG A 625 -35.43 -18.31 -0.07
C ARG A 625 -35.26 -18.83 1.34
N GLN A 626 -35.37 -20.15 1.54
CA GLN A 626 -35.12 -20.75 2.85
C GLN A 626 -33.65 -20.53 3.25
N CYS A 627 -32.72 -20.69 2.30
CA CYS A 627 -31.31 -20.37 2.49
C CYS A 627 -31.10 -18.89 2.84
N GLU A 628 -31.72 -17.97 2.10
CA GLU A 628 -31.67 -16.52 2.34
C GLU A 628 -32.11 -16.18 3.77
N ARG A 629 -33.26 -16.69 4.21
CA ARG A 629 -33.80 -16.46 5.56
C ARG A 629 -32.85 -16.94 6.65
N ILE A 630 -32.27 -18.14 6.46
CA ILE A 630 -31.31 -18.70 7.42
C ILE A 630 -30.05 -17.83 7.48
N LEU A 631 -29.51 -17.41 6.33
CA LEU A 631 -28.30 -16.60 6.27
C LEU A 631 -28.50 -15.18 6.82
N GLN A 632 -29.67 -14.57 6.59
CA GLN A 632 -30.05 -13.29 7.21
C GLN A 632 -30.11 -13.43 8.73
N THR A 633 -30.82 -14.44 9.24
CA THR A 633 -30.92 -14.69 10.69
C THR A 633 -29.55 -15.00 11.30
N LEU A 634 -28.70 -15.75 10.58
CA LEU A 634 -27.34 -16.04 11.00
C LEU A 634 -26.49 -14.75 11.08
N SER A 635 -26.69 -13.82 10.14
CA SER A 635 -26.04 -12.51 10.14
C SER A 635 -26.50 -11.65 11.32
N GLU A 636 -27.80 -11.59 11.58
CA GLU A 636 -28.39 -10.91 12.74
C GLU A 636 -27.88 -11.49 14.08
N ASN A 637 -27.61 -12.80 14.13
CA ASN A 637 -27.00 -13.47 15.29
C ASN A 637 -25.48 -13.26 15.42
N GLY A 638 -24.87 -12.42 14.57
CA GLY A 638 -23.49 -11.99 14.69
C GLY A 638 -22.48 -12.70 13.79
N TYR A 639 -22.92 -13.44 12.77
CA TYR A 639 -22.03 -13.94 11.71
C TYR A 639 -21.86 -12.88 10.61
N SER A 640 -20.68 -12.26 10.51
CA SER A 640 -20.44 -11.21 9.51
C SER A 640 -20.66 -11.71 8.07
N LEU A 641 -21.74 -11.26 7.44
CA LEU A 641 -22.15 -11.62 6.09
C LEU A 641 -22.65 -10.38 5.34
N ARG A 642 -22.09 -10.12 4.16
CA ARG A 642 -22.52 -9.04 3.27
C ARG A 642 -23.24 -9.62 2.06
N PHE A 643 -24.50 -9.25 1.85
CA PHE A 643 -25.23 -9.66 0.65
C PHE A 643 -24.90 -8.75 -0.54
N ALA A 644 -24.92 -9.32 -1.75
CA ALA A 644 -24.95 -8.55 -3.00
C ALA A 644 -26.38 -8.17 -3.37
N ASP A 645 -26.52 -7.06 -4.10
CA ASP A 645 -27.78 -6.67 -4.73
C ASP A 645 -27.80 -7.13 -6.20
N SER A 646 -28.93 -7.69 -6.63
CA SER A 646 -29.16 -8.00 -8.05
C SER A 646 -29.07 -6.73 -8.90
N ALA A 647 -28.50 -6.85 -10.10
CA ALA A 647 -28.31 -5.74 -11.03
C ALA A 647 -29.61 -5.25 -11.69
N ARG A 648 -30.78 -5.77 -11.28
CA ARG A 648 -32.10 -5.36 -11.78
C ARG A 648 -32.66 -4.20 -10.96
N ALA A 649 -33.61 -3.47 -11.56
CA ALA A 649 -34.22 -2.30 -10.95
C ALA A 649 -35.00 -2.59 -9.65
N ASP A 650 -35.43 -3.83 -9.44
CA ASP A 650 -36.11 -4.32 -8.23
C ASP A 650 -35.15 -4.81 -7.14
N GLY A 651 -33.84 -4.93 -7.42
CA GLY A 651 -32.81 -5.33 -6.47
C GLY A 651 -33.01 -6.73 -5.87
N GLY A 652 -32.38 -6.97 -4.71
CA GLY A 652 -32.58 -8.16 -3.89
C GLY A 652 -31.45 -9.19 -3.92
N ILE A 653 -31.48 -10.10 -2.94
CA ILE A 653 -30.43 -11.09 -2.67
C ILE A 653 -30.52 -12.30 -3.61
N LEU A 654 -31.73 -12.63 -4.08
CA LEU A 654 -31.94 -13.71 -5.06
C LEU A 654 -31.52 -13.28 -6.46
N MET A 655 -30.51 -13.97 -6.96
CA MET A 655 -29.81 -13.69 -8.20
C MET A 655 -30.40 -14.49 -9.36
N ARG A 656 -30.50 -13.86 -10.53
CA ARG A 656 -30.99 -14.49 -11.76
C ARG A 656 -29.84 -14.87 -12.70
N GLY A 657 -30.18 -15.48 -13.84
CA GLY A 657 -29.20 -15.83 -14.87
C GLY A 657 -28.33 -14.65 -15.33
N ASN A 658 -28.88 -13.43 -15.41
CA ASN A 658 -28.10 -12.25 -15.80
C ASN A 658 -27.04 -11.89 -14.75
N ASP A 659 -27.36 -12.02 -13.46
CA ASP A 659 -26.43 -11.75 -12.37
C ASP A 659 -25.25 -12.74 -12.37
N LEU A 660 -25.53 -14.00 -12.71
CA LEU A 660 -24.52 -15.03 -12.94
C LEU A 660 -23.57 -14.68 -14.09
N LEU A 661 -24.09 -14.12 -15.19
CA LEU A 661 -23.30 -13.74 -16.36
C LEU A 661 -22.48 -12.45 -16.16
N GLN A 662 -22.97 -11.54 -15.32
CA GLN A 662 -22.30 -10.28 -14.99
C GLN A 662 -21.31 -10.43 -13.84
N GLY A 663 -21.56 -11.36 -12.91
CA GLY A 663 -20.81 -11.45 -11.65
C GLY A 663 -21.24 -10.36 -10.68
N SER A 664 -22.55 -10.30 -10.39
CA SER A 664 -23.13 -9.32 -9.45
C SER A 664 -22.70 -9.55 -7.99
N ALA A 665 -22.22 -10.76 -7.66
CA ALA A 665 -21.70 -11.13 -6.35
C ALA A 665 -20.29 -11.73 -6.47
N ASP A 666 -19.49 -11.65 -5.39
CA ASP A 666 -18.20 -12.35 -5.29
C ASP A 666 -18.43 -13.86 -5.12
N VAL A 667 -19.42 -14.24 -4.32
CA VAL A 667 -19.84 -15.63 -4.07
C VAL A 667 -21.27 -15.82 -4.51
N MET A 668 -21.50 -16.79 -5.40
CA MET A 668 -22.82 -17.21 -5.83
C MET A 668 -23.18 -18.57 -5.24
N VAL A 669 -24.21 -18.59 -4.39
CA VAL A 669 -24.68 -19.78 -3.66
C VAL A 669 -25.71 -20.54 -4.47
N MET A 670 -25.53 -21.85 -4.60
CA MET A 670 -26.47 -22.76 -5.26
C MET A 670 -26.33 -24.19 -4.71
N ASP A 671 -27.25 -25.08 -5.11
CA ASP A 671 -27.04 -26.52 -4.89
C ASP A 671 -25.92 -27.04 -5.80
N THR A 672 -25.29 -28.14 -5.39
CA THR A 672 -24.09 -28.63 -6.04
C THR A 672 -24.32 -29.13 -7.47
N LEU A 673 -25.51 -29.63 -7.81
CA LEU A 673 -25.81 -30.07 -9.18
C LEU A 673 -25.95 -28.87 -10.12
N THR A 674 -26.63 -27.83 -9.68
CA THR A 674 -26.70 -26.56 -10.42
C THR A 674 -25.30 -25.97 -10.59
N GLY A 675 -24.49 -25.93 -9.53
CA GLY A 675 -23.12 -25.42 -9.64
C GLY A 675 -22.21 -26.24 -10.56
N ASN A 676 -22.37 -27.56 -10.59
CA ASN A 676 -21.68 -28.42 -11.56
C ASN A 676 -22.01 -28.04 -13.01
N LEU A 677 -23.30 -27.90 -13.29
CA LEU A 677 -23.79 -27.49 -14.61
C LEU A 677 -23.28 -26.10 -14.99
N MET A 678 -23.35 -25.13 -14.06
CA MET A 678 -22.89 -23.76 -14.29
C MET A 678 -21.37 -23.69 -14.54
N MET A 679 -20.57 -24.46 -13.80
CA MET A 679 -19.13 -24.58 -14.08
C MET A 679 -18.90 -25.03 -15.53
N LYS A 680 -19.61 -26.07 -15.97
CA LYS A 680 -19.44 -26.62 -17.32
C LYS A 680 -19.85 -25.62 -18.39
N VAL A 681 -21.02 -25.00 -18.24
CA VAL A 681 -21.53 -24.00 -19.18
C VAL A 681 -20.58 -22.80 -19.27
N LEU A 682 -20.19 -22.22 -18.13
CA LEU A 682 -19.42 -20.98 -18.10
C LEU A 682 -17.94 -21.17 -18.43
N SER A 683 -17.39 -22.38 -18.24
CA SER A 683 -15.98 -22.66 -18.55
C SER A 683 -15.77 -23.15 -19.98
N ALA A 684 -16.80 -23.68 -20.65
CA ALA A 684 -16.69 -24.29 -21.99
C ALA A 684 -17.56 -23.63 -23.08
N PHE A 685 -18.26 -22.52 -22.78
CA PHE A 685 -19.17 -21.87 -23.74
C PHE A 685 -18.47 -21.44 -25.05
N THR A 686 -17.20 -21.02 -24.98
CA THR A 686 -16.42 -20.58 -26.15
C THR A 686 -15.97 -21.73 -27.05
N THR A 687 -16.02 -22.97 -26.56
CA THR A 687 -15.55 -24.16 -27.29
C THR A 687 -16.69 -25.07 -27.73
N GLY A 688 -17.95 -24.64 -27.60
CA GLY A 688 -19.12 -25.48 -27.85
C GLY A 688 -19.28 -26.64 -26.86
N GLY A 689 -18.73 -26.52 -25.63
CA GLY A 689 -18.89 -27.50 -24.55
C GLY A 689 -17.84 -28.61 -24.51
N GLY A 690 -17.01 -28.75 -25.55
CA GLY A 690 -16.02 -29.84 -25.64
C GLY A 690 -14.79 -29.69 -24.73
N ILE A 691 -14.38 -28.46 -24.41
CA ILE A 691 -13.17 -28.17 -23.63
C ILE A 691 -13.46 -27.02 -22.66
N GLU A 692 -13.14 -27.17 -21.39
CA GLU A 692 -13.17 -26.02 -20.48
C GLU A 692 -11.91 -25.18 -20.73
N SER A 693 -12.08 -23.98 -21.29
CA SER A 693 -11.00 -23.10 -21.74
C SER A 693 -10.83 -21.83 -20.90
N VAL A 694 -11.80 -21.51 -20.04
CA VAL A 694 -11.82 -20.31 -19.20
C VAL A 694 -12.19 -20.68 -17.76
N GLY A 695 -11.63 -19.99 -16.78
CA GLY A 695 -11.89 -20.21 -15.35
C GLY A 695 -10.75 -20.96 -14.64
N TYR A 696 -11.03 -21.40 -13.40
CA TYR A 696 -10.04 -21.95 -12.45
C TYR A 696 -10.39 -23.39 -12.01
N GLY A 697 -11.38 -24.01 -12.65
CA GLY A 697 -11.88 -25.34 -12.30
C GLY A 697 -12.87 -25.34 -11.13
N TYR A 698 -13.21 -26.55 -10.69
CA TYR A 698 -14.23 -26.86 -9.68
C TYR A 698 -13.74 -26.54 -8.25
N GLY A 699 -12.43 -26.29 -8.10
CA GLY A 699 -11.84 -25.67 -6.92
C GLY A 699 -11.71 -26.60 -5.71
N PRO A 700 -11.33 -26.06 -4.53
CA PRO A 700 -10.97 -26.85 -3.35
C PRO A 700 -12.19 -27.47 -2.68
N GLY A 701 -12.05 -28.71 -2.22
CA GLY A 701 -12.99 -29.32 -1.28
C GLY A 701 -12.92 -28.60 0.07
N ILE A 702 -14.04 -28.06 0.53
CA ILE A 702 -14.16 -27.34 1.80
C ILE A 702 -15.27 -27.99 2.63
N GLY A 703 -14.95 -28.24 3.89
CA GLY A 703 -15.89 -28.72 4.91
C GLY A 703 -15.32 -28.47 6.29
N GLU A 704 -16.15 -28.60 7.31
CA GLU A 704 -15.80 -28.19 8.67
C GLU A 704 -14.58 -28.92 9.26
N ASP A 705 -14.52 -30.23 9.07
CA ASP A 705 -13.45 -31.10 9.57
C ASP A 705 -12.57 -31.65 8.44
N TYR A 706 -12.48 -30.93 7.31
CA TYR A 706 -11.70 -31.35 6.16
C TYR A 706 -10.32 -30.69 6.14
N GLU A 707 -9.26 -31.48 6.29
CA GLU A 707 -7.89 -30.99 6.48
C GLU A 707 -7.00 -31.08 5.24
N LYS A 708 -7.55 -31.39 4.06
CA LYS A 708 -6.77 -31.51 2.82
C LYS A 708 -7.04 -30.33 1.87
N ARG A 709 -6.01 -29.90 1.13
CA ARG A 709 -6.12 -28.89 0.05
C ARG A 709 -6.13 -29.58 -1.31
N ILE A 710 -7.24 -30.21 -1.67
CA ILE A 710 -7.43 -30.88 -2.95
C ILE A 710 -8.44 -30.11 -3.79
N LEU A 711 -7.99 -29.67 -4.97
CA LEU A 711 -8.78 -28.93 -5.95
C LEU A 711 -9.16 -29.85 -7.10
N ILE A 712 -10.39 -29.70 -7.60
CA ILE A 712 -10.91 -30.50 -8.71
C ILE A 712 -10.90 -29.72 -10.02
N VAL A 713 -10.50 -30.41 -11.09
CA VAL A 713 -10.70 -29.99 -12.48
C VAL A 713 -11.44 -31.09 -13.24
N SER A 714 -12.09 -30.76 -14.35
CA SER A 714 -12.67 -31.77 -15.23
C SER A 714 -11.57 -32.47 -16.03
N ARG A 715 -11.82 -33.70 -16.46
CA ARG A 715 -10.98 -34.38 -17.47
C ARG A 715 -10.96 -33.65 -18.81
N ALA A 716 -11.98 -32.83 -19.07
CA ALA A 716 -12.07 -31.96 -20.24
C ALA A 716 -11.49 -30.56 -20.01
N SER A 717 -10.83 -30.30 -18.88
CA SER A 717 -10.18 -29.00 -18.62
C SER A 717 -8.94 -28.83 -19.50
N GLY A 718 -8.92 -27.75 -20.28
CA GLY A 718 -7.78 -27.36 -21.10
C GLY A 718 -6.63 -26.80 -20.26
N ALA A 719 -5.47 -26.61 -20.91
CA ALA A 719 -4.25 -26.16 -20.22
C ALA A 719 -4.42 -24.85 -19.44
N ALA A 720 -5.20 -23.90 -19.95
CA ALA A 720 -5.46 -22.63 -19.26
C ALA A 720 -6.19 -22.84 -17.93
N VAL A 721 -7.25 -23.65 -17.92
CA VAL A 721 -8.02 -23.94 -16.70
C VAL A 721 -7.19 -24.73 -15.70
N ILE A 722 -6.38 -25.70 -16.15
CA ILE A 722 -5.49 -26.46 -15.27
C ILE A 722 -4.40 -25.54 -14.67
N ALA A 723 -3.80 -24.65 -15.45
CA ALA A 723 -2.81 -23.70 -14.97
C ALA A 723 -3.41 -22.73 -13.92
N ASN A 724 -4.61 -22.23 -14.18
CA ASN A 724 -5.37 -21.41 -13.24
C ASN A 724 -5.76 -22.20 -11.98
N ALA A 725 -6.09 -23.48 -12.08
CA ALA A 725 -6.35 -24.34 -10.92
C ALA A 725 -5.10 -24.53 -10.05
N ILE A 726 -3.90 -24.59 -10.65
CA ILE A 726 -2.62 -24.61 -9.91
C ILE A 726 -2.42 -23.30 -9.15
N GLU A 727 -2.70 -22.16 -9.78
CA GLU A 727 -2.71 -20.86 -9.11
C GLU A 727 -3.70 -20.83 -7.94
N TYR A 728 -4.93 -21.28 -8.17
CA TYR A 728 -5.95 -21.34 -7.12
C TYR A 728 -5.48 -22.25 -5.97
N ALA A 729 -4.86 -23.39 -6.27
CA ALA A 729 -4.28 -24.28 -5.26
C ALA A 729 -3.19 -23.57 -4.44
N ALA A 730 -2.29 -22.84 -5.09
CA ALA A 730 -1.26 -22.05 -4.40
C ALA A 730 -1.88 -20.96 -3.51
N GLN A 731 -2.96 -20.31 -3.96
CA GLN A 731 -3.72 -19.34 -3.14
C GLN A 731 -4.33 -20.02 -1.91
N THR A 732 -4.82 -21.26 -2.00
CA THR A 732 -5.33 -22.00 -0.83
C THR A 732 -4.27 -22.31 0.23
N VAL A 733 -3.02 -22.46 -0.19
CA VAL A 733 -1.88 -22.63 0.71
C VAL A 733 -1.51 -21.29 1.34
N ARG A 734 -1.29 -20.26 0.52
CA ARG A 734 -0.86 -18.91 0.96
C ARG A 734 -1.88 -18.23 1.86
N GLY A 735 -3.16 -18.35 1.53
CA GLY A 735 -4.28 -17.80 2.32
C GLY A 735 -4.66 -18.66 3.53
N ASP A 736 -3.96 -19.78 3.76
CA ASP A 736 -4.24 -20.77 4.80
C ASP A 736 -5.72 -21.19 4.90
N LEU A 737 -6.23 -21.79 3.81
CA LEU A 737 -7.60 -22.27 3.67
C LEU A 737 -8.11 -23.02 4.90
N LEU A 738 -7.29 -23.93 5.46
CA LEU A 738 -7.68 -24.81 6.55
C LEU A 738 -7.96 -24.02 7.84
N THR A 739 -7.17 -23.00 8.12
CA THR A 739 -7.38 -22.14 9.29
C THR A 739 -8.58 -21.23 9.09
N ILE A 740 -8.73 -20.63 7.90
CA ILE A 740 -9.92 -19.82 7.58
C ILE A 740 -11.19 -20.66 7.68
N ALA A 741 -11.19 -21.88 7.14
CA ALA A 741 -12.32 -22.79 7.22
C ALA A 741 -12.75 -23.06 8.67
N ARG A 742 -11.82 -23.48 9.53
CA ARG A 742 -12.08 -23.71 10.96
C ARG A 742 -12.64 -22.47 11.64
N CYS A 743 -12.07 -21.29 11.34
CA CYS A 743 -12.50 -20.02 11.94
C CYS A 743 -13.91 -19.61 11.50
N GLU A 744 -14.24 -19.70 10.22
CA GLU A 744 -15.54 -19.31 9.69
C GLU A 744 -16.64 -20.29 10.15
N TYR A 745 -16.39 -21.60 10.15
CA TYR A 745 -17.33 -22.57 10.72
C TYR A 745 -17.54 -22.36 12.23
N ALA A 746 -16.49 -22.04 12.99
CA ALA A 746 -16.61 -21.71 14.42
C ALA A 746 -17.45 -20.44 14.64
N LYS A 747 -17.27 -19.39 13.83
CA LYS A 747 -18.08 -18.17 13.88
C LYS A 747 -19.55 -18.47 13.56
N ALA A 748 -19.82 -19.24 12.51
CA ALA A 748 -21.17 -19.62 12.12
C ALA A 748 -21.86 -20.46 13.21
N LYS A 749 -21.14 -21.42 13.81
CA LYS A 749 -21.63 -22.19 14.97
C LYS A 749 -21.95 -21.29 16.16
N LYS A 750 -21.09 -20.33 16.48
CA LYS A 750 -21.33 -19.35 17.56
C LYS A 750 -22.57 -18.49 17.30
N ALA A 751 -22.86 -18.17 16.04
CA ALA A 751 -24.08 -17.47 15.62
C ALA A 751 -25.32 -18.39 15.54
N GLY A 752 -25.21 -19.66 15.93
CA GLY A 752 -26.35 -20.58 16.02
C GLY A 752 -26.67 -21.34 14.74
N LEU A 753 -25.71 -21.51 13.81
CA LEU A 753 -25.92 -22.21 12.53
C LEU A 753 -26.70 -23.52 12.64
N GLN A 754 -26.28 -24.44 13.53
CA GLN A 754 -26.92 -25.74 13.65
C GLN A 754 -28.38 -25.63 14.13
N LYS A 755 -28.64 -24.73 15.07
CA LYS A 755 -30.00 -24.48 15.59
C LYS A 755 -30.92 -23.98 14.48
N LEU A 756 -30.46 -23.05 13.65
CA LEU A 756 -31.26 -22.51 12.53
C LEU A 756 -31.54 -23.56 11.46
N ILE A 757 -30.57 -24.43 11.17
CA ILE A 757 -30.76 -25.57 10.25
C ILE A 757 -31.80 -26.55 10.81
N ASP A 758 -31.69 -26.92 12.09
CA ASP A 758 -32.59 -27.87 12.72
C ASP A 758 -34.04 -27.33 12.80
N GLU A 759 -34.20 -26.04 13.08
CA GLU A 759 -35.49 -25.34 13.05
C GLU A 759 -36.10 -25.32 11.64
N SER A 760 -35.28 -25.11 10.60
CA SER A 760 -35.74 -25.15 9.21
C SER A 760 -36.26 -26.54 8.82
N LYS A 761 -35.57 -27.61 9.25
CA LYS A 761 -35.98 -29.00 8.97
C LYS A 761 -37.28 -29.40 9.67
N GLN A 762 -37.55 -28.82 10.85
CA GLN A 762 -38.81 -29.03 11.57
C GLN A 762 -40.00 -28.30 10.93
N ARG A 763 -39.73 -27.24 10.14
CA ARG A 763 -40.73 -26.50 9.37
C ARG A 763 -40.99 -27.08 7.98
N SER A 764 -40.09 -27.91 7.45
CA SER A 764 -40.35 -28.70 6.23
C SER A 764 -41.54 -29.65 6.46
N PRO A 765 -42.48 -29.80 5.50
CA PRO A 765 -43.74 -30.50 5.72
C PRO A 765 -43.52 -32.01 5.91
N GLY A 766 -43.37 -32.40 7.17
CA GLY A 766 -43.28 -33.80 7.63
C GLY A 766 -44.12 -34.08 8.88
N GLY A 767 -45.10 -33.22 9.19
CA GLY A 767 -46.08 -33.40 10.27
C GLY A 767 -47.42 -34.00 9.80
N PRO A 768 -48.32 -34.45 10.70
CA PRO A 768 -49.35 -35.49 10.48
C PRO A 768 -50.47 -35.12 9.48
N PRO A 769 -51.34 -36.07 9.08
CA PRO A 769 -52.13 -35.97 7.84
C PRO A 769 -53.08 -34.77 7.80
N VAL A 770 -53.02 -34.09 6.65
CA VAL A 770 -54.01 -33.20 6.00
C VAL A 770 -55.29 -32.98 6.83
N ALA A 771 -55.35 -31.84 7.52
CA ALA A 771 -56.62 -31.25 7.94
C ALA A 771 -57.44 -30.91 6.68
N ALA A 772 -58.76 -31.04 6.75
CA ALA A 772 -59.67 -30.89 5.61
C ALA A 772 -59.39 -29.62 4.79
N LYS A 773 -59.18 -29.79 3.47
CA LYS A 773 -59.01 -28.68 2.52
C LYS A 773 -60.06 -27.60 2.76
N ALA A 774 -59.62 -26.37 2.96
CA ALA A 774 -60.53 -25.23 3.08
C ALA A 774 -61.40 -25.14 1.82
N ILE A 775 -62.71 -24.91 1.97
CA ILE A 775 -63.61 -24.75 0.83
C ILE A 775 -63.36 -23.35 0.25
N ALA A 776 -63.10 -23.27 -1.05
CA ALA A 776 -62.93 -22.01 -1.75
C ALA A 776 -64.15 -21.10 -1.54
N PRO A 777 -63.96 -19.84 -1.10
CA PRO A 777 -65.03 -18.84 -1.04
C PRO A 777 -65.64 -18.58 -2.43
N PRO A 778 -66.78 -17.87 -2.52
CA PRO A 778 -67.33 -17.46 -3.81
C PRO A 778 -66.26 -16.79 -4.67
N LYS A 779 -66.14 -17.22 -5.92
CA LYS A 779 -65.11 -16.75 -6.84
C LYS A 779 -65.18 -15.22 -7.01
N GLU A 780 -64.06 -14.56 -6.73
CA GLU A 780 -63.86 -13.12 -6.96
C GLU A 780 -62.96 -12.92 -8.19
N THR A 781 -63.05 -11.75 -8.83
CA THR A 781 -62.12 -11.39 -9.91
C THR A 781 -60.78 -11.00 -9.28
N CYS A 782 -59.73 -11.78 -9.54
CA CYS A 782 -58.38 -11.45 -9.09
C CYS A 782 -57.70 -10.50 -10.08
N THR A 783 -57.24 -9.35 -9.59
CA THR A 783 -56.60 -8.29 -10.40
C THR A 783 -55.22 -7.90 -9.92
N GLU A 784 -54.81 -8.37 -8.74
CA GLU A 784 -53.52 -8.05 -8.11
C GLU A 784 -52.71 -9.31 -7.82
N GLU A 785 -51.38 -9.17 -7.76
CA GLU A 785 -50.43 -10.25 -7.50
C GLU A 785 -49.71 -10.02 -6.16
N ILE A 786 -49.70 -11.04 -5.30
CA ILE A 786 -48.83 -11.09 -4.12
C ILE A 786 -47.63 -11.99 -4.46
N HIS A 787 -46.46 -11.37 -4.58
CA HIS A 787 -45.18 -12.04 -4.79
C HIS A 787 -44.57 -12.47 -3.45
N GLY A 788 -43.54 -13.32 -3.49
CA GLY A 788 -42.76 -13.67 -2.30
C GLY A 788 -43.17 -14.98 -1.61
N ILE A 789 -44.11 -15.74 -2.18
CA ILE A 789 -44.53 -17.05 -1.68
C ILE A 789 -43.72 -18.16 -2.37
N GLU A 790 -43.33 -19.21 -1.65
CA GLU A 790 -42.62 -20.37 -2.20
C GLU A 790 -43.57 -21.28 -3.00
N VAL A 791 -43.09 -21.90 -4.10
CA VAL A 791 -43.96 -22.69 -4.98
C VAL A 791 -44.62 -23.87 -4.25
N MET A 792 -43.93 -24.46 -3.26
CA MET A 792 -44.44 -25.57 -2.46
C MET A 792 -45.46 -25.13 -1.39
N GLU A 793 -45.41 -23.86 -0.98
CA GLU A 793 -46.32 -23.27 0.02
C GLU A 793 -47.50 -22.55 -0.65
N LEU A 794 -47.51 -22.46 -1.98
CA LEU A 794 -48.48 -21.66 -2.73
C LEU A 794 -49.92 -22.16 -2.53
N ASP A 795 -50.11 -23.48 -2.58
CA ASP A 795 -51.42 -24.08 -2.35
C ASP A 795 -51.86 -23.93 -0.89
N GLU A 796 -50.94 -24.06 0.07
CA GLU A 796 -51.22 -23.84 1.49
C GLU A 796 -51.56 -22.38 1.80
N ALA A 797 -50.89 -21.42 1.15
CA ALA A 797 -51.15 -20.00 1.26
C ALA A 797 -52.54 -19.63 0.69
N VAL A 798 -52.93 -20.25 -0.42
CA VAL A 798 -54.29 -20.13 -0.99
C VAL A 798 -55.32 -20.71 -0.02
N GLU A 799 -55.09 -21.91 0.50
CA GLU A 799 -55.99 -22.54 1.48
C GLU A 799 -56.07 -21.75 2.80
N ALA A 800 -54.97 -21.13 3.22
CA ALA A 800 -54.90 -20.27 4.39
C ALA A 800 -55.77 -19.00 4.24
N LEU A 801 -55.89 -18.45 3.03
CA LEU A 801 -56.80 -17.34 2.74
C LEU A 801 -58.24 -17.80 2.60
N TRP A 802 -58.47 -18.96 1.97
CA TRP A 802 -59.80 -19.56 1.89
C TRP A 802 -60.39 -19.82 3.28
N SER A 803 -59.57 -20.28 4.23
CA SER A 803 -59.98 -20.49 5.62
C SER A 803 -60.44 -19.22 6.35
N GLU A 804 -60.05 -18.04 5.85
CA GLU A 804 -60.42 -16.72 6.36
C GLU A 804 -61.49 -16.05 5.47
N GLY A 805 -62.07 -16.78 4.51
CA GLY A 805 -63.13 -16.30 3.63
C GLY A 805 -62.68 -15.41 2.48
N ILE A 806 -61.39 -15.40 2.14
CA ILE A 806 -60.82 -14.58 1.05
C ILE A 806 -60.55 -15.48 -0.15
N TYR A 807 -61.13 -15.16 -1.31
CA TYR A 807 -60.85 -15.90 -2.54
C TYR A 807 -59.47 -15.53 -3.10
N ALA A 808 -58.70 -16.54 -3.47
CA ALA A 808 -57.37 -16.42 -4.06
C ALA A 808 -57.12 -17.57 -5.02
N GLU A 809 -56.26 -17.35 -6.00
CA GLU A 809 -55.81 -18.36 -6.98
C GLU A 809 -54.27 -18.39 -7.02
N SER A 810 -53.69 -19.56 -7.28
CA SER A 810 -52.27 -19.69 -7.56
C SER A 810 -51.98 -19.30 -9.02
N GLY A 811 -50.89 -18.56 -9.24
CA GLY A 811 -50.47 -18.07 -10.55
C GLY A 811 -48.95 -18.14 -10.75
N MET A 812 -48.52 -17.85 -11.98
CA MET A 812 -47.11 -17.75 -12.35
C MET A 812 -46.84 -16.37 -12.97
N GLY A 813 -46.16 -15.51 -12.21
CA GLY A 813 -45.74 -14.20 -12.66
C GLY A 813 -44.37 -14.24 -13.34
N CYS A 814 -43.92 -13.10 -13.88
CA CYS A 814 -42.62 -12.99 -14.57
C CYS A 814 -41.39 -13.19 -13.66
N THR A 815 -41.59 -13.29 -12.35
CA THR A 815 -40.53 -13.37 -11.33
C THR A 815 -40.61 -14.63 -10.45
N GLY A 816 -41.61 -15.49 -10.67
CA GLY A 816 -41.84 -16.71 -9.89
C GLY A 816 -43.33 -16.96 -9.60
N PRO A 817 -43.64 -17.92 -8.72
CA PRO A 817 -45.00 -18.16 -8.25
C PRO A 817 -45.59 -16.90 -7.59
N VAL A 818 -46.86 -16.64 -7.87
CA VAL A 818 -47.63 -15.52 -7.33
C VAL A 818 -48.98 -15.97 -6.84
N LEU A 819 -49.54 -15.27 -5.87
CA LEU A 819 -50.89 -15.48 -5.41
C LEU A 819 -51.77 -14.34 -5.94
N MET A 820 -52.74 -14.71 -6.77
CA MET A 820 -53.66 -13.80 -7.42
C MET A 820 -54.83 -13.50 -6.50
N ILE A 821 -55.13 -12.22 -6.27
CA ILE A 821 -56.19 -11.79 -5.36
C ILE A 821 -57.00 -10.61 -5.91
N ASN A 822 -58.22 -10.44 -5.39
CA ASN A 822 -59.00 -9.23 -5.62
C ASN A 822 -58.33 -8.01 -4.93
N ASP A 823 -58.26 -6.89 -5.64
CA ASP A 823 -57.67 -5.63 -5.19
C ASP A 823 -58.22 -5.14 -3.85
N ALA A 824 -59.53 -5.27 -3.63
CA ALA A 824 -60.18 -4.84 -2.39
C ALA A 824 -59.77 -5.66 -1.16
N ARG A 825 -59.11 -6.81 -1.34
CA ARG A 825 -58.72 -7.75 -0.27
C ARG A 825 -57.21 -7.82 -0.02
N ILE A 826 -56.40 -7.09 -0.80
CA ILE A 826 -54.94 -7.24 -0.79
C ILE A 826 -54.29 -6.98 0.57
N GLU A 827 -54.69 -5.91 1.27
CA GLU A 827 -54.12 -5.55 2.59
C GLU A 827 -54.47 -6.59 3.65
N GLN A 828 -55.71 -7.09 3.63
CA GLN A 828 -56.17 -8.13 4.55
C GLN A 828 -55.42 -9.45 4.31
N ALA A 829 -55.24 -9.82 3.04
CA ALA A 829 -54.52 -11.03 2.68
C ALA A 829 -53.02 -10.96 3.02
N LYS A 830 -52.35 -9.82 2.75
CA LYS A 830 -50.96 -9.60 3.17
C LYS A 830 -50.80 -9.76 4.67
N ALA A 831 -51.69 -9.17 5.48
CA ALA A 831 -51.64 -9.31 6.93
C ALA A 831 -51.81 -10.77 7.41
N ILE A 832 -52.71 -11.54 6.79
CA ILE A 832 -52.93 -12.96 7.12
C ILE A 832 -51.70 -13.79 6.74
N LEU A 833 -51.18 -13.59 5.53
CA LEU A 833 -50.04 -14.32 5.02
C LEU A 833 -48.75 -13.97 5.80
N GLN A 834 -48.56 -12.70 6.19
CA GLN A 834 -47.48 -12.27 7.09
C GLN A 834 -47.57 -12.94 8.45
N LYS A 835 -48.77 -12.95 9.05
CA LYS A 835 -49.00 -13.61 10.34
C LYS A 835 -48.73 -15.11 10.30
N LYS A 836 -49.04 -15.76 9.18
CA LYS A 836 -48.78 -17.20 8.96
C LYS A 836 -47.38 -17.50 8.43
N GLY A 837 -46.58 -16.47 8.13
CA GLY A 837 -45.17 -16.59 7.75
C GLY A 837 -44.91 -16.92 6.29
N TYR A 838 -45.91 -16.74 5.40
CA TYR A 838 -45.83 -17.01 3.96
C TYR A 838 -45.25 -15.83 3.14
N VAL A 839 -45.36 -14.60 3.65
CA VAL A 839 -44.76 -13.38 3.06
C VAL A 839 -44.26 -12.48 4.20
N HIS A 840 -43.30 -11.60 3.94
CA HIS A 840 -42.72 -10.70 4.94
C HIS A 840 -42.97 -9.24 4.58
#